data_AF-A0A940AI03-F1
#
_entry.id   AF-A0A940AI03-F1
#
_cell.length_a   1.000
_cell.length_b   1.000
_cell.length_c   1.000
_cell.angle_alpha   90.00
_cell.angle_beta   90.00
_cell.angle_gamma   90.00
#
_symmetry.space_group_name_H-M   'P 1'
#
loop_
_entity.id
_entity.type
_entity.pdbx_description
1 polymer ?
#
loop_
_entity_poly.entity_id
_entity_poly.type
_entity_poly.pdbx_seq_one_letter_code
_entity_poly.pdbx_strand_id
1 'polypeptide(L)'
;MITQVFAKKAIFTLLLLCVAWVHGTEWIKNGDFENGKIEPWKFSTTHKNASMTIITDSAPPTGGNGVLGIMFAKDRRVDIKQNLKVGPGKYKFSAFMDTTRCTKPGGYVMIYLSGTLNGKWHNYGAIATPGTPPRTGWKKTEWTKYEKKITVPQSGEIKAVYIVLINITGTAMVDGVSLQDIGKNEEHKESTAEVKINGAETAAPKALFTSRKHRSLFPYNETPELGFELKNPSDQDTSVKIQFKTTDYFGQTILKSEKEYKLSPKECIKEILRYPECRQPGFYCTEAEWTSNGIRCSIQGSFVKVGPVPPKKDPLFGISYFASNDAASWALLGVGAKGVPFYWRDLRGTTKDREKLLNEIKNLKKHGIEPIGGFTMMYASTGSNSWLRWMPKGKVTKGQNPTIQDIEEVLVPFIEEMVKLTKPYIKHWFLNGEIDIVSQRKPETLKVYLDMTKFSYSAIHRANPESIVSGLCVSGAGENPAFPFIIKLLPELKDYLDGIAPDAYPKGQRYGKGYLTLNSEESKIRSFMQTALEMAKSAGKKYVSIAEKGPSIIRSTPLNSPYGRKQANILARDYILLKTLDIFTCLYFRPDNWNPKSLIDWGMWEKGYPRQVVSAYAATARIMAFAEFIQELKLHRDIPCWIFRKDGRYFAAIWYNGQEKLKVNLVSGIPAEAKDVQGNPIAIENGILYLGEAPDYLYTKDVGSLQKLLKDATANTKELSFDLDRQTAGKTILIIHNQAGHKINLKLKKAEVTGPTGKKIVPYQDEFALTPGEVKIVEKTLNGNSVAFTMETDGSRTYTVSADLKPILVPRVNNFDELEKKAVPQLLNDPIRQIPGYDDLKVHGVYTGLDDCSGSFQLGYNEKFLYLEVRVKDDIHLNDNPSARIFNGDCIQFAIDPKRDAKMRLMRGFLGYSNDDFNFVSGLARKKPYIQCYVASVETRAKLLGKPYHLTPEIIRDEQKKITLYRIRLALDDLVPLKPRKGGCFGFSLIIFDRDTPTGLHQMSFSEGVSHPFDPAKYPVFQFE
;
A
#
# COMPACT_ATOMS: atom_id res chain seq x y z
N MET A 1 -7.45 -63.11 14.71
CA MET A 1 -6.84 -61.83 15.18
C MET A 1 -5.30 -61.82 15.20
N ILE A 2 -4.59 -62.88 14.77
CA ILE A 2 -3.10 -62.91 14.73
C ILE A 2 -2.55 -62.70 13.30
N THR A 3 -3.38 -62.84 12.26
CA THR A 3 -2.98 -62.67 10.84
C THR A 3 -3.06 -61.22 10.32
N GLN A 4 -3.79 -60.30 10.96
CA GLN A 4 -3.85 -58.89 10.53
C GLN A 4 -2.69 -58.02 11.02
N VAL A 5 -1.92 -58.47 12.02
CA VAL A 5 -0.78 -57.71 12.56
C VAL A 5 0.50 -57.93 11.72
N PHE A 6 0.65 -59.10 11.08
CA PHE A 6 1.80 -59.38 10.22
C PHE A 6 1.71 -58.72 8.83
N ALA A 7 0.52 -58.60 8.25
CA ALA A 7 0.34 -57.92 6.96
C ALA A 7 0.63 -56.40 7.05
N LYS A 8 0.29 -55.75 8.17
CA LYS A 8 0.60 -54.33 8.37
C LYS A 8 2.08 -54.08 8.60
N LYS A 9 2.82 -54.98 9.27
CA LYS A 9 4.28 -54.83 9.43
C LYS A 9 5.04 -55.09 8.14
N ALA A 10 4.62 -56.03 7.30
CA ALA A 10 5.27 -56.25 6.00
C ALA A 10 5.07 -55.08 5.03
N ILE A 11 3.87 -54.48 4.98
CA ILE A 11 3.58 -53.31 4.13
C ILE A 11 4.30 -52.05 4.66
N PHE A 12 4.42 -51.86 5.98
CA PHE A 12 5.14 -50.72 6.54
C PHE A 12 6.66 -50.85 6.34
N THR A 13 7.22 -52.07 6.41
CA THR A 13 8.64 -52.31 6.13
C THR A 13 8.96 -52.24 4.63
N LEU A 14 8.05 -52.66 3.74
CA LEU A 14 8.22 -52.43 2.29
C LEU A 14 8.09 -50.95 1.90
N LEU A 15 7.20 -50.18 2.55
CA LEU A 15 7.11 -48.73 2.33
C LEU A 15 8.33 -47.97 2.89
N LEU A 16 8.97 -48.46 3.95
CA LEU A 16 10.23 -47.90 4.46
C LEU A 16 11.44 -48.29 3.60
N LEU A 17 11.43 -49.46 2.94
CA LEU A 17 12.51 -49.90 2.05
C LEU A 17 12.38 -49.34 0.61
N CYS A 18 11.17 -49.02 0.14
CA CYS A 18 10.95 -48.33 -1.14
C CYS A 18 11.10 -46.79 -1.06
N VAL A 19 11.27 -46.22 0.13
CA VAL A 19 11.61 -44.79 0.32
C VAL A 19 13.10 -44.59 0.66
N ALA A 20 13.88 -45.67 0.80
CA ALA A 20 15.30 -45.61 1.16
C ALA A 20 16.28 -45.69 -0.02
N TRP A 21 15.80 -45.81 -1.26
CA TRP A 21 16.66 -45.71 -2.46
C TRP A 21 16.10 -44.63 -3.40
N VAL A 22 16.96 -43.70 -3.79
CA VAL A 22 16.72 -42.42 -4.51
C VAL A 22 16.29 -41.23 -3.64
N HIS A 23 16.92 -41.03 -2.49
CA HIS A 23 17.20 -39.67 -1.99
C HIS A 23 18.56 -39.68 -1.29
N GLY A 24 19.63 -39.36 -2.04
CA GLY A 24 20.87 -38.91 -1.40
C GLY A 24 20.52 -37.71 -0.52
N THR A 25 20.97 -37.72 0.74
CA THR A 25 20.79 -36.60 1.66
C THR A 25 21.40 -35.35 1.02
N GLU A 26 20.54 -34.40 0.63
CA GLU A 26 20.96 -33.10 0.12
C GLU A 26 21.12 -32.15 1.32
N TRP A 27 22.34 -31.69 1.55
CA TRP A 27 22.71 -30.98 2.78
C TRP A 27 22.50 -29.45 2.69
N ILE A 28 22.19 -28.94 1.50
CA ILE A 28 21.97 -27.52 1.21
C ILE A 28 20.86 -27.42 0.16
N LYS A 29 19.74 -26.74 0.48
CA LYS A 29 18.73 -26.30 -0.49
C LYS A 29 18.36 -24.86 -0.23
N ASN A 30 18.37 -24.04 -1.28
CA ASN A 30 17.84 -22.68 -1.26
C ASN A 30 16.37 -22.66 -0.77
N GLY A 31 15.56 -23.65 -1.12
CA GLY A 31 14.16 -23.73 -0.68
C GLY A 31 13.95 -23.93 0.84
N ASP A 32 14.96 -24.40 1.58
CA ASP A 32 14.80 -24.68 3.02
C ASP A 32 15.03 -23.45 3.92
N PHE A 33 15.71 -22.39 3.44
CA PHE A 33 15.79 -21.13 4.19
C PHE A 33 14.50 -20.32 4.10
N GLU A 34 13.77 -20.40 2.98
CA GLU A 34 12.47 -19.73 2.80
C GLU A 34 11.40 -20.31 3.75
N ASN A 35 11.64 -21.52 4.25
CA ASN A 35 10.79 -22.26 5.16
C ASN A 35 11.37 -22.37 6.59
N GLY A 36 12.47 -21.67 6.89
CA GLY A 36 13.05 -21.59 8.24
C GLY A 36 13.70 -22.87 8.79
N LYS A 37 14.09 -23.83 7.93
CA LYS A 37 14.61 -25.15 8.36
C LYS A 37 16.14 -25.23 8.51
N ILE A 38 16.88 -24.25 8.01
CA ILE A 38 18.37 -24.20 8.03
C ILE A 38 18.88 -22.80 8.39
N GLU A 39 20.14 -22.69 8.84
CA GLU A 39 20.77 -21.41 9.22
C GLU A 39 20.85 -20.45 8.01
N PRO A 40 20.49 -19.15 8.16
CA PRO A 40 20.56 -18.20 7.06
C PRO A 40 22.01 -17.91 6.65
N TRP A 41 22.19 -17.47 5.40
CA TRP A 41 23.44 -16.90 4.91
C TRP A 41 23.81 -15.67 5.75
N LYS A 42 25.10 -15.50 6.06
CA LYS A 42 25.64 -14.36 6.84
C LYS A 42 26.89 -13.82 6.17
N PHE A 43 27.15 -12.52 6.23
CA PHE A 43 28.48 -12.04 5.85
C PHE A 43 29.54 -12.62 6.80
N SER A 44 30.65 -13.11 6.26
CA SER A 44 31.75 -13.63 7.07
C SER A 44 32.57 -12.53 7.76
N THR A 45 32.49 -11.30 7.22
CA THR A 45 33.02 -10.05 7.80
C THR A 45 32.11 -8.89 7.43
N THR A 46 32.10 -7.80 8.19
CA THR A 46 31.25 -6.62 7.92
C THR A 46 31.67 -5.91 6.63
N HIS A 47 30.83 -5.93 5.60
CA HIS A 47 31.05 -5.22 4.32
C HIS A 47 30.13 -3.99 4.22
N LYS A 48 30.68 -2.79 4.43
CA LYS A 48 29.91 -1.53 4.52
C LYS A 48 29.21 -1.10 3.21
N ASN A 49 29.59 -1.68 2.07
CA ASN A 49 29.04 -1.33 0.76
C ASN A 49 28.38 -2.52 0.04
N ALA A 50 28.05 -3.59 0.78
CA ALA A 50 27.37 -4.78 0.29
C ALA A 50 26.06 -4.98 1.04
N SER A 51 25.00 -5.40 0.35
CA SER A 51 23.76 -5.85 0.97
C SER A 51 23.31 -7.17 0.36
N MET A 52 22.55 -7.94 1.13
CA MET A 52 21.98 -9.21 0.71
C MET A 52 20.47 -9.12 0.85
N THR A 53 19.73 -9.53 -0.16
CA THR A 53 18.28 -9.43 -0.22
C THR A 53 17.73 -10.67 -0.90
N ILE A 54 16.63 -11.21 -0.36
CA ILE A 54 15.87 -12.23 -1.08
C ILE A 54 15.06 -11.50 -2.15
N ILE A 55 15.41 -11.72 -3.41
CA ILE A 55 14.74 -11.11 -4.54
C ILE A 55 13.62 -12.06 -4.98
N THR A 56 12.38 -11.63 -4.82
CA THR A 56 11.17 -12.41 -5.16
C THR A 56 10.59 -12.04 -6.53
N ASP A 57 11.20 -11.08 -7.23
CA ASP A 57 10.77 -10.57 -8.54
C ASP A 57 11.40 -11.30 -9.74
N SER A 58 12.35 -12.20 -9.48
CA SER A 58 13.02 -13.06 -10.46
C SER A 58 12.49 -14.47 -10.31
N ALA A 59 12.11 -15.13 -11.41
CA ALA A 59 11.76 -16.55 -11.41
C ALA A 59 13.02 -17.37 -11.02
N PRO A 60 13.11 -17.92 -9.79
CA PRO A 60 14.28 -18.64 -9.35
C PRO A 60 14.46 -19.90 -10.21
N PRO A 61 15.69 -20.23 -10.64
CA PRO A 61 15.98 -21.52 -11.26
C PRO A 61 15.50 -22.72 -10.45
N THR A 62 15.42 -22.65 -9.13
CA THR A 62 14.98 -23.82 -8.36
C THR A 62 13.47 -23.91 -8.14
N GLY A 63 12.68 -22.95 -8.64
CA GLY A 63 11.23 -22.92 -8.42
C GLY A 63 10.80 -22.54 -7.00
N GLY A 64 11.70 -21.97 -6.19
CA GLY A 64 11.41 -21.38 -4.88
C GLY A 64 10.61 -20.07 -4.94
N ASN A 65 10.37 -19.43 -3.80
CA ASN A 65 9.68 -18.15 -3.69
C ASN A 65 10.60 -16.93 -3.87
N GLY A 66 11.91 -17.12 -3.99
CA GLY A 66 12.89 -16.06 -4.23
C GLY A 66 14.31 -16.58 -4.53
N VAL A 67 15.22 -15.63 -4.80
CA VAL A 67 16.65 -15.88 -5.04
C VAL A 67 17.52 -15.06 -4.11
N LEU A 68 18.75 -15.50 -3.85
CA LEU A 68 19.70 -14.72 -3.06
C LEU A 68 20.33 -13.63 -3.93
N GLY A 69 19.84 -12.40 -3.81
CA GLY A 69 20.42 -11.21 -4.45
C GLY A 69 21.47 -10.57 -3.56
N ILE A 70 22.65 -10.34 -4.10
CA ILE A 70 23.79 -9.78 -3.39
C ILE A 70 24.17 -8.49 -4.13
N MET A 71 23.76 -7.35 -3.58
CA MET A 71 24.02 -6.03 -4.13
C MET A 71 25.32 -5.45 -3.59
N PHE A 72 26.06 -4.77 -4.45
CA PHE A 72 27.37 -4.28 -4.12
C PHE A 72 27.75 -2.97 -4.79
N ALA A 73 28.22 -2.01 -4.01
CA ALA A 73 28.50 -0.65 -4.47
C ALA A 73 29.99 -0.31 -4.59
N LYS A 74 30.93 -0.84 -3.77
CA LYS A 74 32.32 -0.33 -3.79
C LYS A 74 33.50 -1.14 -3.20
N ASP A 75 33.35 -2.32 -2.59
CA ASP A 75 34.50 -3.03 -1.97
C ASP A 75 35.35 -3.85 -2.99
N ARG A 76 36.48 -4.45 -2.56
CA ARG A 76 37.29 -5.33 -3.43
C ARG A 76 36.88 -6.81 -3.36
N ARG A 77 36.26 -7.23 -2.24
CA ARG A 77 35.85 -8.59 -1.95
C ARG A 77 34.70 -8.61 -0.94
N VAL A 78 33.71 -9.47 -1.16
CA VAL A 78 32.63 -9.79 -0.22
C VAL A 78 32.62 -11.29 -0.03
N ASP A 79 32.53 -11.73 1.22
CA ASP A 79 32.47 -13.15 1.55
C ASP A 79 31.21 -13.39 2.41
N ILE A 80 30.27 -14.18 1.90
CA ILE A 80 29.04 -14.63 2.57
C ILE A 80 29.23 -16.10 2.92
N LYS A 81 28.83 -16.51 4.11
CA LYS A 81 29.05 -17.84 4.67
C LYS A 81 27.73 -18.43 5.16
N GLN A 82 27.59 -19.74 5.00
CA GLN A 82 26.64 -20.57 5.74
C GLN A 82 27.44 -21.71 6.40
N ASN A 83 27.21 -21.98 7.69
CA ASN A 83 27.86 -23.08 8.37
C ASN A 83 27.22 -24.41 7.94
N LEU A 84 28.05 -25.44 7.84
CA LEU A 84 27.65 -26.79 7.47
C LEU A 84 28.39 -27.77 8.37
N LYS A 85 27.91 -29.01 8.45
CA LYS A 85 28.65 -30.10 9.10
C LYS A 85 28.52 -31.36 8.27
N VAL A 86 29.47 -31.57 7.36
CA VAL A 86 29.44 -32.70 6.42
C VAL A 86 30.73 -33.49 6.54
N GLY A 87 30.60 -34.78 6.83
CA GLY A 87 31.72 -35.68 7.11
C GLY A 87 32.43 -36.20 5.84
N PRO A 88 33.25 -37.26 5.99
CA PRO A 88 33.94 -37.91 4.88
C PRO A 88 32.98 -38.50 3.84
N GLY A 89 33.30 -38.33 2.56
CA GLY A 89 32.44 -38.82 1.46
C GLY A 89 32.83 -38.27 0.09
N LYS A 90 32.14 -38.74 -0.95
CA LYS A 90 32.20 -38.15 -2.30
C LYS A 90 30.91 -37.36 -2.51
N TYR A 91 31.03 -36.10 -2.88
CA TYR A 91 29.87 -35.21 -3.05
C TYR A 91 29.86 -34.55 -4.42
N LYS A 92 28.66 -34.25 -4.92
CA LYS A 92 28.42 -33.33 -6.03
C LYS A 92 28.02 -31.97 -5.47
N PHE A 93 28.81 -30.94 -5.76
CA PHE A 93 28.58 -29.56 -5.34
C PHE A 93 28.12 -28.72 -6.54
N SER A 94 27.02 -27.97 -6.41
CA SER A 94 26.50 -27.14 -7.52
C SER A 94 25.78 -25.87 -7.08
N ALA A 95 25.64 -24.89 -7.97
CA ALA A 95 24.84 -23.66 -7.78
C ALA A 95 24.49 -22.98 -9.12
N PHE A 96 23.41 -22.19 -9.16
CA PHE A 96 23.07 -21.27 -10.24
C PHE A 96 23.52 -19.84 -9.91
N MET A 97 24.10 -19.12 -10.88
CA MET A 97 24.54 -17.74 -10.70
C MET A 97 24.16 -16.83 -11.87
N ASP A 98 23.62 -15.65 -11.57
CA ASP A 98 23.34 -14.56 -12.51
C ASP A 98 24.15 -13.30 -12.13
N THR A 99 24.92 -12.78 -13.09
CA THR A 99 25.74 -11.56 -12.96
C THR A 99 25.38 -10.51 -14.01
N THR A 100 24.23 -10.64 -14.68
CA THR A 100 23.76 -9.69 -15.71
C THR A 100 23.59 -8.27 -15.18
N ARG A 101 23.19 -8.15 -13.90
CA ARG A 101 23.00 -6.89 -13.17
C ARG A 101 24.30 -6.33 -12.56
N CYS A 102 25.45 -6.96 -12.83
CA CYS A 102 26.77 -6.43 -12.48
C CYS A 102 27.32 -5.49 -13.58
N THR A 103 28.25 -4.60 -13.26
CA THR A 103 28.67 -3.47 -14.12
C THR A 103 30.17 -3.35 -14.35
N LYS A 104 31.05 -4.05 -13.61
CA LYS A 104 32.51 -3.87 -13.69
C LYS A 104 33.27 -5.07 -14.30
N PRO A 105 34.01 -4.90 -15.40
CA PRO A 105 34.90 -5.92 -15.96
C PRO A 105 36.06 -6.26 -15.01
N GLY A 106 36.35 -7.56 -14.84
CA GLY A 106 37.50 -8.07 -14.07
C GLY A 106 37.19 -8.66 -12.69
N GLY A 107 35.92 -8.87 -12.36
CA GLY A 107 35.49 -9.55 -11.14
C GLY A 107 34.85 -10.92 -11.39
N TYR A 108 34.60 -11.66 -10.32
CA TYR A 108 33.93 -12.97 -10.39
C TYR A 108 33.11 -13.26 -9.13
N VAL A 109 32.12 -14.13 -9.28
CA VAL A 109 31.40 -14.77 -8.17
C VAL A 109 31.95 -16.19 -8.04
N MET A 110 32.33 -16.61 -6.84
CA MET A 110 32.88 -17.93 -6.53
C MET A 110 32.18 -18.48 -5.30
N ILE A 111 31.75 -19.73 -5.34
CA ILE A 111 31.24 -20.44 -4.17
C ILE A 111 32.21 -21.57 -3.83
N TYR A 112 32.67 -21.65 -2.59
CA TYR A 112 33.61 -22.70 -2.16
C TYR A 112 33.25 -23.34 -0.82
N LEU A 113 33.72 -24.57 -0.63
CA LEU A 113 33.50 -25.37 0.57
C LEU A 113 34.78 -25.36 1.40
N SER A 114 34.66 -25.05 2.69
CA SER A 114 35.78 -24.98 3.62
C SER A 114 35.49 -25.78 4.89
N GLY A 115 36.53 -26.34 5.49
CA GLY A 115 36.42 -27.14 6.71
C GLY A 115 37.77 -27.56 7.25
N THR A 116 37.88 -28.71 7.91
CA THR A 116 39.12 -29.18 8.53
C THR A 116 39.57 -30.52 7.98
N LEU A 117 40.83 -30.62 7.56
CA LEU A 117 41.52 -31.85 7.19
C LEU A 117 42.72 -32.06 8.11
N ASN A 118 42.79 -33.20 8.80
CA ASN A 118 43.85 -33.48 9.80
C ASN A 118 43.95 -32.37 10.88
N GLY A 119 42.82 -31.83 11.32
CA GLY A 119 42.77 -30.74 12.30
C GLY A 119 43.19 -29.35 11.79
N LYS A 120 43.57 -29.21 10.52
CA LYS A 120 43.92 -27.91 9.90
C LYS A 120 42.85 -27.46 8.92
N TRP A 121 42.66 -26.15 8.76
CA TRP A 121 41.71 -25.59 7.79
C TRP A 121 42.07 -25.99 6.35
N HIS A 122 41.06 -26.39 5.57
CA HIS A 122 41.20 -26.88 4.21
C HIS A 122 40.00 -26.47 3.34
N ASN A 123 40.24 -26.17 2.06
CA ASN A 123 39.21 -25.86 1.07
C ASN A 123 38.99 -27.07 0.15
N TYR A 124 37.81 -27.68 0.21
CA TYR A 124 37.50 -28.94 -0.48
C TYR A 124 37.13 -28.78 -1.96
N GLY A 125 36.71 -27.58 -2.37
CA GLY A 125 36.38 -27.29 -3.76
C GLY A 125 35.68 -25.96 -3.94
N ALA A 126 35.72 -25.42 -5.15
CA ALA A 126 35.07 -24.18 -5.53
C ALA A 126 34.43 -24.30 -6.92
N ILE A 127 33.34 -23.57 -7.13
CA ILE A 127 32.68 -23.29 -8.40
C ILE A 127 32.66 -21.77 -8.60
N ALA A 128 32.94 -21.27 -9.80
CA ALA A 128 33.05 -19.83 -10.03
C ALA A 128 32.61 -19.41 -11.44
N THR A 129 32.13 -18.18 -11.57
CA THR A 129 31.85 -17.55 -12.88
C THR A 129 33.16 -17.36 -13.67
N PRO A 130 33.13 -17.40 -15.02
CA PRO A 130 34.31 -17.19 -15.85
C PRO A 130 34.95 -15.81 -15.61
N GLY A 131 36.13 -15.81 -15.00
CA GLY A 131 36.84 -14.57 -14.67
C GLY A 131 38.02 -14.73 -13.73
N THR A 132 38.72 -15.87 -13.72
CA THR A 132 39.94 -16.05 -12.92
C THR A 132 41.01 -15.06 -13.40
N PRO A 133 41.50 -14.14 -12.56
CA PRO A 133 42.62 -13.29 -12.94
C PRO A 133 43.86 -14.18 -13.17
N PRO A 134 44.68 -13.98 -14.24
CA PRO A 134 44.68 -12.82 -15.14
C PRO A 134 44.42 -13.13 -16.64
N ARG A 135 43.75 -14.22 -17.05
CA ARG A 135 43.85 -14.68 -18.46
C ARG A 135 42.58 -14.74 -19.33
N THR A 136 41.38 -14.50 -18.82
CA THR A 136 40.17 -14.48 -19.68
C THR A 136 39.21 -13.36 -19.26
N GLY A 137 38.75 -12.55 -20.23
CA GLY A 137 37.85 -11.43 -19.97
C GLY A 137 36.57 -11.87 -19.26
N TRP A 138 36.13 -11.07 -18.28
CA TRP A 138 34.88 -11.29 -17.55
C TRP A 138 33.69 -11.36 -18.51
N LYS A 139 32.91 -12.45 -18.43
CA LYS A 139 31.64 -12.60 -19.13
C LYS A 139 30.50 -12.62 -18.12
N LYS A 140 29.48 -11.78 -18.34
CA LYS A 140 28.23 -11.85 -17.59
C LYS A 140 27.54 -13.19 -17.85
N THR A 141 26.92 -13.72 -16.81
CA THR A 141 26.22 -15.01 -16.80
C THR A 141 24.76 -14.75 -16.44
N GLU A 142 23.82 -15.35 -17.16
CA GLU A 142 22.38 -15.31 -16.83
C GLU A 142 22.02 -16.70 -16.33
N TRP A 143 21.67 -16.82 -15.03
CA TRP A 143 21.31 -18.07 -14.34
C TRP A 143 22.08 -19.33 -14.78
N THR A 144 23.41 -19.25 -14.79
CA THR A 144 24.27 -20.35 -15.24
C THR A 144 24.54 -21.32 -14.09
N LYS A 145 24.35 -22.62 -14.32
CA LYS A 145 24.67 -23.68 -13.35
C LYS A 145 26.16 -24.01 -13.38
N TYR A 146 26.80 -24.03 -12.22
CA TYR A 146 28.16 -24.51 -12.03
C TYR A 146 28.13 -25.73 -11.13
N GLU A 147 28.91 -26.77 -11.47
CA GLU A 147 29.00 -27.99 -10.67
C GLU A 147 30.41 -28.58 -10.62
N LYS A 148 30.73 -29.28 -9.52
CA LYS A 148 32.02 -29.96 -9.30
C LYS A 148 31.83 -31.17 -8.38
N LYS A 149 32.49 -32.29 -8.69
CA LYS A 149 32.61 -33.43 -7.76
C LYS A 149 33.76 -33.17 -6.78
N ILE A 150 33.55 -33.41 -5.49
CA ILE A 150 34.55 -33.24 -4.42
C ILE A 150 34.65 -34.49 -3.56
N THR A 151 35.84 -34.73 -2.99
CA THR A 151 36.10 -35.84 -2.07
C THR A 151 36.56 -35.29 -0.73
N VAL A 152 35.88 -35.67 0.34
CA VAL A 152 36.25 -35.36 1.73
C VAL A 152 36.92 -36.61 2.34
N PRO A 153 38.22 -36.58 2.65
CA PRO A 153 38.93 -37.71 3.25
C PRO A 153 38.41 -38.09 4.65
N GLN A 154 38.76 -39.27 5.16
CA GLN A 154 38.30 -39.79 6.47
C GLN A 154 38.63 -38.86 7.65
N SER A 155 39.74 -38.13 7.58
CA SER A 155 40.14 -37.13 8.58
C SER A 155 39.62 -35.71 8.27
N GLY A 156 38.64 -35.61 7.36
CA GLY A 156 38.10 -34.39 6.80
C GLY A 156 36.65 -34.12 7.21
N GLU A 157 36.31 -32.84 7.38
CA GLU A 157 34.95 -32.38 7.66
C GLU A 157 34.74 -31.01 7.00
N ILE A 158 33.70 -30.84 6.19
CA ILE A 158 33.27 -29.53 5.68
C ILE A 158 32.52 -28.81 6.78
N LYS A 159 32.95 -27.59 7.11
CA LYS A 159 32.38 -26.74 8.16
C LYS A 159 31.57 -25.56 7.65
N ALA A 160 31.72 -25.20 6.38
CA ALA A 160 31.01 -24.07 5.79
C ALA A 160 31.04 -24.07 4.26
N VAL A 161 30.05 -23.41 3.67
CA VAL A 161 30.05 -22.94 2.29
C VAL A 161 30.17 -21.42 2.28
N TYR A 162 30.97 -20.89 1.36
CA TYR A 162 31.19 -19.46 1.18
C TYR A 162 30.75 -19.05 -0.23
N ILE A 163 30.01 -17.96 -0.37
CA ILE A 163 29.78 -17.23 -1.62
C ILE A 163 30.65 -15.98 -1.58
N VAL A 164 31.48 -15.80 -2.60
CA VAL A 164 32.51 -14.77 -2.66
C VAL A 164 32.38 -13.96 -3.93
N LEU A 165 32.31 -12.65 -3.78
CA LEU A 165 32.23 -11.70 -4.88
C LEU A 165 33.51 -10.89 -4.85
N ILE A 166 34.32 -10.94 -5.91
CA ILE A 166 35.58 -10.19 -5.99
C ILE A 166 35.51 -9.23 -7.18
N ASN A 167 35.85 -7.97 -6.96
CA ASN A 167 35.97 -6.92 -7.99
C ASN A 167 34.75 -6.70 -8.91
N ILE A 168 33.53 -7.06 -8.49
CA ILE A 168 32.27 -6.75 -9.22
C ILE A 168 31.52 -5.59 -8.55
N THR A 169 30.67 -4.86 -9.29
CA THR A 169 29.70 -3.86 -8.77
C THR A 169 28.32 -4.10 -9.38
N GLY A 170 27.24 -3.85 -8.65
CA GLY A 170 25.87 -4.19 -9.04
C GLY A 170 25.32 -5.37 -8.24
N THR A 171 24.37 -6.12 -8.80
CA THR A 171 23.72 -7.25 -8.10
C THR A 171 24.09 -8.58 -8.72
N ALA A 172 24.72 -9.47 -7.96
CA ALA A 172 24.85 -10.87 -8.32
C ALA A 172 23.70 -11.66 -7.68
N MET A 173 23.06 -12.56 -8.43
CA MET A 173 22.00 -13.41 -7.90
C MET A 173 22.48 -14.86 -7.87
N VAL A 174 22.25 -15.56 -6.77
CA VAL A 174 22.64 -16.95 -6.55
C VAL A 174 21.40 -17.76 -6.16
N ASP A 175 21.24 -18.91 -6.78
CA ASP A 175 20.15 -19.83 -6.46
C ASP A 175 20.63 -21.30 -6.51
N GLY A 176 19.90 -22.21 -5.88
CA GLY A 176 20.13 -23.65 -5.98
C GLY A 176 21.51 -24.14 -5.56
N VAL A 177 22.11 -23.54 -4.52
CA VAL A 177 23.33 -24.08 -3.91
C VAL A 177 23.00 -25.44 -3.30
N SER A 178 23.66 -26.50 -3.79
CA SER A 178 23.41 -27.89 -3.38
C SER A 178 24.71 -28.66 -3.18
N LEU A 179 24.72 -29.53 -2.15
CA LEU A 179 25.76 -30.50 -1.87
C LEU A 179 25.10 -31.88 -1.66
N GLN A 180 25.33 -32.79 -2.61
CA GLN A 180 24.67 -34.10 -2.67
C GLN A 180 25.69 -35.23 -2.50
N ASP A 181 25.44 -36.19 -1.61
CA ASP A 181 26.26 -37.42 -1.50
C ASP A 181 26.04 -38.32 -2.72
N ILE A 182 27.13 -38.75 -3.36
CA ILE A 182 27.10 -39.58 -4.58
C ILE A 182 27.66 -41.00 -4.37
N GLY A 183 28.01 -41.40 -3.13
CA GLY A 183 28.42 -42.76 -2.79
C GLY A 183 29.73 -43.26 -3.44
N LYS A 184 30.12 -44.51 -3.16
CA LYS A 184 31.39 -45.13 -3.62
C LYS A 184 31.36 -45.71 -5.04
N ASN A 185 30.20 -45.81 -5.70
CA ASN A 185 30.00 -46.64 -6.91
C ASN A 185 29.98 -45.90 -8.26
N GLU A 186 30.70 -44.79 -8.41
CA GLU A 186 31.04 -44.26 -9.74
C GLU A 186 32.55 -44.15 -9.92
N GLU A 187 33.14 -45.16 -10.58
CA GLU A 187 34.42 -45.01 -11.28
C GLU A 187 34.12 -44.58 -12.72
N HIS A 188 34.29 -43.30 -13.04
CA HIS A 188 34.40 -42.85 -14.42
C HIS A 188 35.34 -41.64 -14.52
N LYS A 189 36.09 -41.63 -15.63
CA LYS A 189 37.23 -40.77 -15.96
C LYS A 189 37.07 -39.30 -15.51
N GLU A 190 38.12 -38.76 -14.91
CA GLU A 190 38.31 -37.33 -14.77
C GLU A 190 38.22 -36.67 -16.15
N SER A 191 37.10 -36.01 -16.43
CA SER A 191 37.10 -34.90 -17.38
C SER A 191 36.99 -33.63 -16.56
N THR A 192 38.04 -32.81 -16.59
CA THR A 192 37.96 -31.37 -16.35
C THR A 192 37.25 -30.72 -17.53
N ALA A 193 36.00 -31.14 -17.80
CA ALA A 193 35.16 -30.44 -18.75
C ALA A 193 34.47 -29.30 -17.99
N GLU A 194 34.86 -28.06 -18.31
CA GLU A 194 33.89 -26.96 -18.23
C GLU A 194 32.60 -27.46 -18.92
N VAL A 195 31.49 -27.57 -18.19
CA VAL A 195 30.18 -27.45 -18.86
C VAL A 195 30.06 -25.99 -19.24
N LYS A 196 30.75 -25.65 -20.34
CA LYS A 196 30.59 -24.39 -21.05
C LYS A 196 29.17 -24.39 -21.61
N ILE A 197 28.23 -23.80 -20.88
CA ILE A 197 27.14 -23.07 -21.54
C ILE A 197 27.75 -21.77 -22.03
N ASN A 198 28.59 -21.87 -23.07
CA ASN A 198 29.10 -20.71 -23.78
C ASN A 198 27.91 -19.99 -24.42
N GLY A 199 27.49 -18.86 -23.85
CA GLY A 199 26.78 -17.81 -24.58
C GLY A 199 25.47 -18.20 -25.30
N ALA A 200 24.70 -19.15 -24.77
CA ALA A 200 23.34 -19.36 -25.25
C ALA A 200 22.39 -18.50 -24.41
N GLU A 201 21.56 -17.68 -25.06
CA GLU A 201 20.26 -17.30 -24.53
C GLU A 201 19.69 -18.49 -23.71
N THR A 202 19.41 -18.31 -22.42
CA THR A 202 18.95 -19.36 -21.48
C THR A 202 18.27 -20.53 -22.22
N ALA A 203 18.87 -21.72 -22.31
CA ALA A 203 18.37 -22.82 -23.16
C ALA A 203 16.94 -23.33 -22.81
N ALA A 204 16.33 -22.79 -21.75
CA ALA A 204 14.94 -23.02 -21.39
C ALA A 204 13.97 -22.31 -22.37
N PRO A 205 12.88 -22.97 -22.80
CA PRO A 205 11.83 -22.30 -23.56
C PRO A 205 11.30 -21.05 -22.85
N LYS A 206 11.20 -19.95 -23.59
CA LYS A 206 10.66 -18.67 -23.12
C LYS A 206 9.22 -18.53 -23.60
N ALA A 207 8.30 -18.30 -22.68
CA ALA A 207 6.91 -18.04 -23.01
C ALA A 207 6.54 -16.57 -22.73
N LEU A 208 5.63 -16.01 -23.51
CA LEU A 208 4.91 -14.79 -23.17
C LEU A 208 3.48 -14.87 -23.69
N PHE A 209 2.54 -14.28 -22.95
CA PHE A 209 1.25 -13.92 -23.53
C PHE A 209 1.43 -12.67 -24.38
N THR A 210 0.54 -12.47 -25.35
CA THR A 210 0.35 -11.18 -26.04
C THR A 210 -1.07 -10.68 -25.86
N SER A 211 -1.21 -9.38 -25.54
CA SER A 211 -2.51 -8.73 -25.49
C SER A 211 -3.14 -8.70 -26.89
N ARG A 212 -4.45 -8.92 -26.96
CA ARG A 212 -5.20 -8.92 -28.23
C ARG A 212 -6.08 -7.67 -28.30
N LYS A 213 -6.97 -7.62 -29.30
CA LYS A 213 -7.86 -6.48 -29.64
C LYS A 213 -8.28 -5.64 -28.43
N HIS A 214 -8.31 -4.32 -28.60
CA HIS A 214 -8.79 -3.37 -27.58
C HIS A 214 -8.14 -3.53 -26.20
N ARG A 215 -6.83 -3.85 -26.15
CA ARG A 215 -6.08 -4.01 -24.88
C ARG A 215 -6.59 -5.18 -24.02
N SER A 216 -6.86 -6.31 -24.68
CA SER A 216 -7.48 -7.51 -24.09
C SER A 216 -8.86 -7.25 -23.48
N LEU A 217 -9.64 -6.34 -24.09
CA LEU A 217 -11.05 -6.14 -23.81
C LEU A 217 -11.89 -6.82 -24.89
N PHE A 218 -12.86 -7.62 -24.48
CA PHE A 218 -13.74 -8.36 -25.37
C PHE A 218 -15.19 -7.96 -25.15
N PRO A 219 -15.91 -7.49 -26.18
CA PRO A 219 -17.36 -7.30 -26.11
C PRO A 219 -18.11 -8.58 -25.69
N TYR A 220 -19.31 -8.41 -25.12
CA TYR A 220 -20.10 -9.52 -24.59
C TYR A 220 -20.39 -10.65 -25.59
N ASN A 221 -20.54 -10.30 -26.86
CA ASN A 221 -20.83 -11.23 -27.97
C ASN A 221 -19.57 -11.83 -28.62
N GLU A 222 -18.37 -11.45 -28.18
CA GLU A 222 -17.12 -12.01 -28.70
C GLU A 222 -16.56 -13.10 -27.78
N THR A 223 -15.95 -14.12 -28.39
CA THR A 223 -15.19 -15.14 -27.67
C THR A 223 -13.82 -14.56 -27.31
N PRO A 224 -13.45 -14.51 -26.01
CA PRO A 224 -12.15 -14.00 -25.61
C PRO A 224 -10.99 -14.84 -26.17
N GLU A 225 -9.88 -14.18 -26.46
CA GLU A 225 -8.66 -14.82 -26.89
C GLU A 225 -7.39 -14.19 -26.28
N LEU A 226 -6.38 -15.01 -26.03
CA LEU A 226 -5.03 -14.57 -25.67
C LEU A 226 -4.04 -15.13 -26.69
N GLY A 227 -3.12 -14.30 -27.16
CA GLY A 227 -1.99 -14.82 -27.91
C GLY A 227 -1.00 -15.44 -26.94
N PHE A 228 -0.42 -16.58 -27.30
CA PHE A 228 0.61 -17.28 -26.55
C PHE A 228 1.80 -17.51 -27.48
N GLU A 229 2.95 -16.98 -27.11
CA GLU A 229 4.20 -17.20 -27.84
C GLU A 229 5.14 -18.04 -26.99
N LEU A 230 5.72 -19.07 -27.59
CA LEU A 230 6.68 -19.97 -26.97
C LEU A 230 7.91 -20.09 -27.89
N LYS A 231 9.06 -19.63 -27.41
CA LYS A 231 10.33 -19.66 -28.14
C LYS A 231 11.26 -20.68 -27.52
N ASN A 232 11.84 -21.56 -28.32
CA ASN A 232 13.02 -22.34 -27.95
C ASN A 232 14.27 -21.50 -28.27
N PRO A 233 14.98 -20.95 -27.27
CA PRO A 233 16.20 -20.18 -27.53
C PRO A 233 17.44 -21.05 -27.71
N SER A 234 17.35 -22.37 -27.56
CA SER A 234 18.49 -23.29 -27.68
C SER A 234 18.76 -23.69 -29.13
N ASP A 235 19.94 -24.29 -29.35
CA ASP A 235 20.35 -24.90 -30.62
C ASP A 235 19.96 -26.40 -30.70
N GLN A 236 19.10 -26.89 -29.80
CA GLN A 236 18.66 -28.29 -29.74
C GLN A 236 17.13 -28.38 -29.76
N ASP A 237 16.59 -29.50 -30.25
CA ASP A 237 15.16 -29.79 -30.09
C ASP A 237 14.79 -29.81 -28.60
N THR A 238 13.62 -29.28 -28.26
CA THR A 238 13.11 -29.26 -26.88
C THR A 238 11.65 -29.66 -26.85
N SER A 239 11.26 -30.54 -25.92
CA SER A 239 9.86 -30.77 -25.57
C SER A 239 9.54 -30.10 -24.23
N VAL A 240 8.43 -29.37 -24.17
CA VAL A 240 7.94 -28.75 -22.93
C VAL A 240 6.45 -29.00 -22.77
N LYS A 241 6.08 -29.48 -21.59
CA LYS A 241 4.69 -29.65 -21.18
C LYS A 241 4.25 -28.45 -20.36
N ILE A 242 3.23 -27.74 -20.84
CA ILE A 242 2.73 -26.52 -20.24
C ILE A 242 1.31 -26.76 -19.73
N GLN A 243 1.10 -26.46 -18.45
CA GLN A 243 -0.20 -26.47 -17.80
C GLN A 243 -0.80 -25.07 -17.84
N PHE A 244 -1.99 -24.95 -18.40
CA PHE A 244 -2.75 -23.71 -18.41
C PHE A 244 -3.87 -23.78 -17.38
N LYS A 245 -3.95 -22.78 -16.51
CA LYS A 245 -5.01 -22.63 -15.52
C LYS A 245 -5.64 -21.26 -15.66
N THR A 246 -6.94 -21.21 -15.97
CA THR A 246 -7.69 -19.96 -16.04
C THR A 246 -8.56 -19.78 -14.80
N THR A 247 -8.44 -18.61 -14.18
CA THR A 247 -9.18 -18.22 -12.97
C THR A 247 -10.04 -17.00 -13.24
N ASP A 248 -11.17 -16.89 -12.54
CA ASP A 248 -12.03 -15.71 -12.56
C ASP A 248 -11.59 -14.63 -11.55
N TYR A 249 -12.43 -13.61 -11.38
CA TYR A 249 -12.23 -12.52 -10.42
C TYR A 249 -12.07 -12.97 -8.97
N PHE A 250 -12.81 -14.00 -8.55
CA PHE A 250 -12.77 -14.53 -7.20
C PHE A 250 -11.65 -15.56 -7.00
N GLY A 251 -10.92 -15.90 -8.06
CA GLY A 251 -9.84 -16.89 -8.05
C GLY A 251 -10.36 -18.32 -8.24
N GLN A 252 -11.63 -18.49 -8.56
CA GLN A 252 -12.20 -19.79 -8.90
C GLN A 252 -11.61 -20.26 -10.23
N THR A 253 -11.20 -21.53 -10.29
CA THR A 253 -10.68 -22.10 -11.53
C THR A 253 -11.83 -22.42 -12.48
N ILE A 254 -11.79 -21.85 -13.68
CA ILE A 254 -12.79 -22.02 -14.74
C ILE A 254 -12.35 -23.09 -15.74
N LEU A 255 -11.07 -23.09 -16.10
CA LEU A 255 -10.50 -24.00 -17.09
C LEU A 255 -9.13 -24.48 -16.63
N LYS A 256 -8.85 -25.76 -16.87
CA LYS A 256 -7.50 -26.35 -16.81
C LYS A 256 -7.26 -27.12 -18.10
N SER A 257 -6.09 -26.95 -18.68
CA SER A 257 -5.62 -27.77 -19.81
C SER A 257 -4.13 -27.98 -19.70
N GLU A 258 -3.63 -29.00 -20.40
CA GLU A 258 -2.21 -29.29 -20.50
C GLU A 258 -1.89 -29.54 -21.96
N LYS A 259 -0.78 -28.98 -22.45
CA LYS A 259 -0.34 -29.16 -23.82
C LYS A 259 1.17 -29.38 -23.86
N GLU A 260 1.58 -30.37 -24.64
CA GLU A 260 2.99 -30.62 -24.94
C GLU A 260 3.36 -29.92 -26.25
N TYR A 261 4.47 -29.19 -26.23
CA TYR A 261 5.03 -28.50 -27.38
C TYR A 261 6.40 -29.10 -27.68
N LYS A 262 6.60 -29.55 -28.92
CA LYS A 262 7.90 -29.95 -29.44
C LYS A 262 8.40 -28.80 -30.32
N LEU A 263 9.59 -28.30 -30.00
CA LEU A 263 10.18 -27.11 -30.61
C LEU A 263 11.54 -27.44 -31.19
N SER A 264 11.74 -27.15 -32.48
CA SER A 264 13.05 -27.20 -33.11
C SER A 264 13.98 -26.07 -32.62
N PRO A 265 15.31 -26.17 -32.86
CA PRO A 265 16.26 -25.12 -32.54
C PRO A 265 15.78 -23.74 -33.02
N LYS A 266 15.82 -22.75 -32.12
CA LYS A 266 15.39 -21.35 -32.40
C LYS A 266 13.92 -21.17 -32.81
N GLU A 267 13.10 -22.22 -32.78
CA GLU A 267 11.69 -22.14 -33.18
C GLU A 267 10.90 -21.23 -32.24
N CYS A 268 9.96 -20.46 -32.81
CA CYS A 268 8.98 -19.70 -32.06
C CYS A 268 7.57 -20.06 -32.53
N ILE A 269 6.83 -20.75 -31.67
CA ILE A 269 5.41 -21.04 -31.88
C ILE A 269 4.60 -19.83 -31.42
N LYS A 270 3.62 -19.43 -32.24
CA LYS A 270 2.60 -18.45 -31.89
C LYS A 270 1.23 -19.10 -31.99
N GLU A 271 0.53 -19.16 -30.87
CA GLU A 271 -0.80 -19.75 -30.78
C GLU A 271 -1.82 -18.72 -30.30
N ILE A 272 -3.07 -18.92 -30.66
CA ILE A 272 -4.21 -18.15 -30.15
C ILE A 272 -5.02 -19.09 -29.26
N LEU A 273 -4.97 -18.84 -27.96
CA LEU A 273 -5.81 -19.53 -26.99
C LEU A 273 -7.19 -18.87 -26.99
N ARG A 274 -8.25 -19.66 -27.20
CA ARG A 274 -9.65 -19.21 -27.20
C ARG A 274 -10.36 -19.72 -25.94
N TYR A 275 -11.25 -18.91 -25.39
CA TYR A 275 -11.92 -19.20 -24.12
C TYR A 275 -13.46 -19.17 -24.23
N PRO A 276 -14.08 -20.12 -24.97
CA PRO A 276 -15.55 -20.17 -25.12
C PRO A 276 -16.32 -20.45 -23.82
N GLU A 277 -15.64 -20.95 -22.79
CA GLU A 277 -16.17 -21.19 -21.44
C GLU A 277 -16.29 -19.89 -20.63
N CYS A 278 -15.50 -18.86 -20.96
CA CYS A 278 -15.54 -17.54 -20.33
C CYS A 278 -16.71 -16.71 -20.89
N ARG A 279 -17.94 -17.15 -20.61
CA ARG A 279 -19.17 -16.60 -21.20
C ARG A 279 -19.61 -15.30 -20.53
N GLN A 280 -19.45 -15.20 -19.22
CA GLN A 280 -19.94 -14.08 -18.42
C GLN A 280 -19.04 -12.84 -18.55
N PRO A 281 -19.60 -11.62 -18.42
CA PRO A 281 -18.79 -10.43 -18.19
C PRO A 281 -17.89 -10.63 -16.97
N GLY A 282 -16.62 -10.23 -17.08
CA GLY A 282 -15.71 -10.34 -15.96
C GLY A 282 -14.25 -10.36 -16.36
N PHE A 283 -13.42 -10.30 -15.33
CA PHE A 283 -11.98 -10.52 -15.38
C PHE A 283 -11.67 -12.02 -15.38
N TYR A 284 -10.73 -12.41 -16.25
CA TYR A 284 -10.17 -13.74 -16.31
C TYR A 284 -8.65 -13.67 -16.43
N CYS A 285 -7.95 -14.55 -15.72
CA CYS A 285 -6.49 -14.65 -15.75
C CYS A 285 -6.07 -16.08 -16.05
N THR A 286 -5.29 -16.26 -17.11
CA THR A 286 -4.65 -17.52 -17.46
C THR A 286 -3.21 -17.51 -16.99
N GLU A 287 -2.87 -18.50 -16.18
CA GLU A 287 -1.51 -18.83 -15.78
C GLU A 287 -1.04 -20.00 -16.64
N ALA A 288 0.16 -19.88 -17.22
CA ALA A 288 0.85 -20.96 -17.92
C ALA A 288 2.05 -21.36 -17.08
N GLU A 289 2.11 -22.62 -16.65
CA GLU A 289 3.18 -23.18 -15.82
C GLU A 289 3.87 -24.34 -16.53
N TRP A 290 5.19 -24.41 -16.42
CA TRP A 290 5.98 -25.54 -16.93
C TRP A 290 7.24 -25.75 -16.11
N THR A 291 7.90 -26.88 -16.32
CA THR A 291 9.22 -27.13 -15.75
C THR A 291 10.25 -27.18 -16.88
N SER A 292 11.34 -26.44 -16.76
CA SER A 292 12.47 -26.50 -17.69
C SER A 292 13.75 -26.70 -16.92
N ASN A 293 14.54 -27.75 -17.20
CA ASN A 293 15.80 -28.04 -16.48
C ASN A 293 15.65 -28.14 -14.94
N GLY A 294 14.52 -28.65 -14.45
CA GLY A 294 14.18 -28.72 -13.02
C GLY A 294 13.70 -27.41 -12.40
N ILE A 295 13.60 -26.34 -13.21
CA ILE A 295 13.12 -25.01 -12.84
C ILE A 295 11.62 -24.91 -13.09
N ARG A 296 10.82 -24.58 -12.08
CA ARG A 296 9.41 -24.19 -12.31
C ARG A 296 9.37 -22.79 -12.91
N CYS A 297 8.73 -22.66 -14.06
CA CYS A 297 8.51 -21.41 -14.76
C CYS A 297 7.00 -21.13 -14.81
N SER A 298 6.62 -19.87 -14.67
CA SER A 298 5.24 -19.45 -14.90
C SER A 298 5.14 -18.05 -15.50
N ILE A 299 4.08 -17.82 -16.26
CA ILE A 299 3.68 -16.51 -16.75
C ILE A 299 2.17 -16.32 -16.61
N GLN A 300 1.72 -15.07 -16.55
CA GLN A 300 0.31 -14.72 -16.51
C GLN A 300 -0.08 -13.80 -17.66
N GLY A 301 -1.27 -14.03 -18.19
CA GLY A 301 -1.98 -13.15 -19.10
C GLY A 301 -3.43 -13.03 -18.64
N SER A 302 -4.06 -11.88 -18.86
CA SER A 302 -5.45 -11.66 -18.50
C SER A 302 -6.22 -10.95 -19.59
N PHE A 303 -7.54 -11.05 -19.50
CA PHE A 303 -8.48 -10.32 -20.33
C PHE A 303 -9.74 -9.97 -19.52
N VAL A 304 -10.50 -9.02 -20.03
CA VAL A 304 -11.81 -8.69 -19.48
C VAL A 304 -12.85 -8.83 -20.58
N LYS A 305 -13.87 -9.64 -20.30
CA LYS A 305 -15.10 -9.65 -21.09
C LYS A 305 -16.02 -8.58 -20.53
N VAL A 306 -16.39 -7.59 -21.35
CA VAL A 306 -17.25 -6.49 -20.91
C VAL A 306 -18.70 -6.78 -21.25
N GLY A 307 -19.63 -6.32 -20.41
CA GLY A 307 -21.05 -6.36 -20.75
C GLY A 307 -21.39 -5.48 -21.97
N PRO A 308 -22.65 -5.47 -22.42
CA PRO A 308 -23.10 -4.60 -23.52
C PRO A 308 -22.69 -3.14 -23.32
N VAL A 309 -22.33 -2.45 -24.41
CA VAL A 309 -21.93 -1.04 -24.34
C VAL A 309 -23.15 -0.20 -23.91
N PRO A 310 -23.03 0.62 -22.86
CA PRO A 310 -24.16 1.41 -22.40
C PRO A 310 -24.51 2.50 -23.45
N PRO A 311 -25.80 2.71 -23.75
CA PRO A 311 -26.24 3.66 -24.77
C PRO A 311 -25.92 5.11 -24.38
N LYS A 312 -25.96 5.42 -23.07
CA LYS A 312 -25.52 6.68 -22.49
C LYS A 312 -24.44 6.40 -21.45
N LYS A 313 -23.44 7.26 -21.36
CA LYS A 313 -22.31 7.13 -20.42
C LYS A 313 -22.35 8.30 -19.44
N ASP A 314 -22.26 7.98 -18.16
CA ASP A 314 -22.36 8.96 -17.08
C ASP A 314 -20.99 9.63 -16.85
N PRO A 315 -20.87 10.96 -16.98
CA PRO A 315 -19.61 11.69 -16.80
C PRO A 315 -18.93 11.46 -15.46
N LEU A 316 -19.64 11.00 -14.42
CA LEU A 316 -18.99 10.65 -13.15
C LEU A 316 -17.86 9.64 -13.36
N PHE A 317 -18.06 8.67 -14.25
CA PHE A 317 -17.10 7.63 -14.59
C PHE A 317 -16.11 8.16 -15.62
N GLY A 318 -15.15 8.94 -15.15
CA GLY A 318 -14.18 9.63 -16.00
C GLY A 318 -12.78 9.02 -15.97
N ILE A 319 -11.96 9.41 -16.95
CA ILE A 319 -10.54 9.06 -17.03
C ILE A 319 -9.69 10.32 -17.27
N SER A 320 -8.57 10.42 -16.57
CA SER A 320 -7.67 11.59 -16.61
C SER A 320 -6.97 11.80 -17.96
N TYR A 321 -6.33 12.97 -18.09
CA TYR A 321 -5.56 13.43 -19.25
C TYR A 321 -4.34 12.57 -19.60
N PHE A 322 -3.95 11.63 -18.73
CA PHE A 322 -2.80 10.76 -18.93
C PHE A 322 -3.12 9.42 -19.60
N ALA A 323 -4.39 9.17 -19.89
CA ALA A 323 -4.80 7.97 -20.61
C ALA A 323 -4.56 8.08 -22.12
N SER A 324 -4.23 6.95 -22.73
CA SER A 324 -4.14 6.78 -24.18
C SER A 324 -5.40 7.22 -24.92
N ASN A 325 -5.25 7.55 -26.20
CA ASN A 325 -6.31 8.11 -27.05
C ASN A 325 -7.22 7.04 -27.70
N ASP A 326 -7.42 5.91 -27.03
CA ASP A 326 -8.25 4.79 -27.49
C ASP A 326 -9.73 4.95 -27.04
N ALA A 327 -10.45 5.86 -27.70
CA ALA A 327 -11.86 6.14 -27.38
C ALA A 327 -12.77 4.90 -27.45
N ALA A 328 -12.47 3.93 -28.32
CA ALA A 328 -13.26 2.71 -28.47
C ALA A 328 -13.14 1.84 -27.21
N SER A 329 -11.91 1.61 -26.73
CA SER A 329 -11.69 0.87 -25.48
C SER A 329 -12.32 1.57 -24.27
N TRP A 330 -12.23 2.90 -24.20
CA TRP A 330 -12.89 3.65 -23.11
C TRP A 330 -14.41 3.56 -23.18
N ALA A 331 -14.99 3.59 -24.38
CA ALA A 331 -16.42 3.42 -24.57
C ALA A 331 -16.90 2.02 -24.17
N LEU A 332 -16.10 0.98 -24.45
CA LEU A 332 -16.35 -0.40 -24.01
C LEU A 332 -16.39 -0.52 -22.48
N LEU A 333 -15.65 0.31 -21.73
CA LEU A 333 -15.71 0.31 -20.27
C LEU A 333 -16.87 1.13 -19.70
N GLY A 334 -17.55 1.93 -20.53
CA GLY A 334 -18.61 2.83 -20.07
C GLY A 334 -18.10 4.18 -19.54
N VAL A 335 -16.88 4.59 -19.92
CA VAL A 335 -16.31 5.90 -19.55
C VAL A 335 -17.18 7.03 -20.11
N GLY A 336 -17.69 7.91 -19.25
CA GLY A 336 -18.54 9.02 -19.65
C GLY A 336 -17.80 10.33 -19.88
N ALA A 337 -16.61 10.50 -19.28
CA ALA A 337 -15.78 11.69 -19.48
C ALA A 337 -14.29 11.34 -19.65
N LYS A 338 -13.56 12.13 -20.42
CA LYS A 338 -12.11 12.01 -20.54
C LYS A 338 -11.43 13.37 -20.50
N GLY A 339 -10.41 13.49 -19.66
CA GLY A 339 -9.49 14.62 -19.66
C GLY A 339 -8.69 14.70 -20.97
N VAL A 340 -8.59 15.92 -21.51
CA VAL A 340 -7.80 16.26 -22.69
C VAL A 340 -6.79 17.33 -22.26
N PRO A 341 -5.48 17.01 -22.23
CA PRO A 341 -4.49 17.96 -21.74
C PRO A 341 -4.14 18.97 -22.82
N PHE A 342 -4.09 20.25 -22.44
CA PHE A 342 -3.61 21.34 -23.27
C PHE A 342 -2.22 21.77 -22.79
N TYR A 343 -1.21 21.05 -23.26
CA TYR A 343 0.18 21.39 -22.96
C TYR A 343 0.68 22.50 -23.87
N TRP A 344 1.20 23.53 -23.24
CA TRP A 344 1.84 24.68 -23.89
C TRP A 344 2.92 24.32 -24.90
N ARG A 345 3.74 23.29 -24.59
CA ARG A 345 4.84 22.83 -25.43
C ARG A 345 4.36 22.15 -26.71
N ASP A 346 3.21 21.48 -26.65
CA ASP A 346 2.79 20.53 -27.68
C ASP A 346 1.82 21.18 -28.69
N LEU A 347 1.27 22.37 -28.37
CA LEU A 347 0.22 23.04 -29.16
C LEU A 347 0.64 24.36 -29.85
N ARG A 348 1.91 24.79 -29.76
CA ARG A 348 2.51 25.68 -30.79
C ARG A 348 2.89 24.93 -32.08
N GLY A 349 2.49 23.66 -32.17
CA GLY A 349 2.71 22.81 -33.31
C GLY A 349 2.08 23.34 -34.61
N THR A 350 2.39 22.62 -35.69
CA THR A 350 1.88 22.88 -37.03
C THR A 350 0.35 22.77 -37.07
N THR A 351 -0.29 23.21 -38.16
CA THR A 351 -1.73 22.96 -38.40
C THR A 351 -2.12 21.49 -38.14
N LYS A 352 -1.20 20.56 -38.44
CA LYS A 352 -1.37 19.11 -38.23
C LYS A 352 -1.53 18.71 -36.75
N ASP A 353 -0.85 19.39 -35.83
CA ASP A 353 -0.95 19.09 -34.40
C ASP A 353 -2.33 19.52 -33.84
N ARG A 354 -2.83 20.68 -34.31
CA ARG A 354 -4.19 21.15 -34.01
C ARG A 354 -5.25 20.22 -34.60
N GLU A 355 -5.07 19.77 -35.84
CA GLU A 355 -5.96 18.80 -36.48
C GLU A 355 -5.98 17.45 -35.73
N LYS A 356 -4.81 16.97 -35.28
CA LYS A 356 -4.71 15.75 -34.49
C LYS A 356 -5.51 15.86 -33.19
N LEU A 357 -5.31 16.95 -32.43
CA LEU A 357 -6.07 17.21 -31.20
C LEU A 357 -7.59 17.25 -31.48
N LEU A 358 -8.01 17.97 -32.52
CA LEU A 358 -9.42 18.05 -32.90
C LEU A 358 -9.99 16.69 -33.29
N ASN A 359 -9.24 15.88 -34.02
CA ASN A 359 -9.65 14.53 -34.40
C ASN A 359 -9.80 13.63 -33.18
N GLU A 360 -8.91 13.73 -32.19
CA GLU A 360 -9.02 13.02 -30.92
C GLU A 360 -10.28 13.43 -30.15
N ILE A 361 -10.56 14.73 -30.04
CA ILE A 361 -11.76 15.27 -29.39
C ILE A 361 -13.05 14.82 -30.11
N LYS A 362 -13.09 14.92 -31.45
CA LYS A 362 -14.21 14.44 -32.27
C LYS A 362 -14.42 12.94 -32.09
N ASN A 363 -13.34 12.16 -32.00
CA ASN A 363 -13.41 10.73 -31.77
C ASN A 363 -14.01 10.38 -30.40
N LEU A 364 -13.71 11.16 -29.35
CA LEU A 364 -14.37 11.01 -28.04
C LEU A 364 -15.88 11.26 -28.14
N LYS A 365 -16.29 12.38 -28.76
CA LYS A 365 -17.72 12.70 -28.94
C LYS A 365 -18.46 11.65 -29.76
N LYS A 366 -17.83 11.12 -30.83
CA LYS A 366 -18.38 10.02 -31.65
C LYS A 366 -18.69 8.78 -30.81
N HIS A 367 -17.90 8.53 -29.76
CA HIS A 367 -18.10 7.41 -28.85
C HIS A 367 -18.96 7.76 -27.63
N GLY A 368 -19.57 8.96 -27.59
CA GLY A 368 -20.41 9.41 -26.48
C GLY A 368 -19.63 9.67 -25.19
N ILE A 369 -18.36 10.08 -25.31
CA ILE A 369 -17.48 10.44 -24.19
C ILE A 369 -17.34 11.97 -24.16
N GLU A 370 -17.60 12.58 -23.02
CA GLU A 370 -17.49 14.03 -22.83
C GLU A 370 -16.01 14.44 -22.64
N PRO A 371 -15.44 15.26 -23.53
CA PRO A 371 -14.09 15.76 -23.39
C PRO A 371 -14.05 16.89 -22.35
N ILE A 372 -13.13 16.80 -21.38
CA ILE A 372 -12.87 17.83 -20.37
C ILE A 372 -11.49 18.43 -20.66
N GLY A 373 -11.44 19.71 -20.99
CA GLY A 373 -10.19 20.40 -21.25
C GLY A 373 -9.39 20.61 -19.96
N GLY A 374 -8.08 20.42 -20.00
CA GLY A 374 -7.20 20.66 -18.84
C GLY A 374 -6.04 21.57 -19.20
N PHE A 375 -5.99 22.76 -18.62
CA PHE A 375 -4.81 23.63 -18.69
C PHE A 375 -3.90 23.36 -17.50
N THR A 376 -2.64 23.07 -17.77
CA THR A 376 -1.62 22.94 -16.74
C THR A 376 -1.13 24.32 -16.32
N MET A 377 -1.39 24.68 -15.06
CA MET A 377 -1.05 25.96 -14.44
C MET A 377 0.39 25.95 -13.92
N MET A 378 0.82 24.92 -13.16
CA MET A 378 2.19 24.76 -12.64
C MET A 378 2.50 23.26 -12.39
N TYR A 379 3.75 22.79 -12.53
CA TYR A 379 4.14 21.41 -12.17
C TYR A 379 5.31 21.38 -11.16
N ALA A 380 5.12 20.64 -10.06
CA ALA A 380 6.09 20.49 -8.96
C ALA A 380 7.37 19.71 -9.32
N SER A 381 7.38 18.98 -10.43
CA SER A 381 8.41 17.97 -10.75
C SER A 381 9.53 18.44 -11.66
N THR A 382 9.40 19.57 -12.36
CA THR A 382 10.37 19.91 -13.41
C THR A 382 11.48 20.86 -12.99
N GLY A 383 11.39 21.54 -11.83
CA GLY A 383 12.44 22.48 -11.39
C GLY A 383 12.84 23.54 -12.43
N SER A 384 12.08 23.64 -13.52
CA SER A 384 12.37 24.42 -14.71
C SER A 384 11.04 25.01 -15.11
N ASN A 385 10.88 26.32 -14.91
CA ASN A 385 11.10 27.36 -15.92
C ASN A 385 11.11 26.87 -17.39
N SER A 386 10.36 25.83 -17.73
CA SER A 386 10.27 25.27 -19.07
C SER A 386 9.42 26.18 -19.93
N TRP A 387 8.34 26.76 -19.40
CA TRP A 387 7.59 27.85 -20.02
C TRP A 387 8.42 29.13 -20.22
N LEU A 388 9.35 29.39 -19.29
CA LEU A 388 10.30 30.51 -19.36
C LEU A 388 11.25 30.47 -20.56
N ARG A 389 11.54 29.27 -21.11
CA ARG A 389 12.35 29.12 -22.34
C ARG A 389 11.61 29.59 -23.60
N TRP A 390 10.32 29.89 -23.51
CA TRP A 390 9.44 30.16 -24.66
C TRP A 390 8.73 31.51 -24.60
N MET A 391 9.16 32.36 -23.67
CA MET A 391 8.89 33.79 -23.70
C MET A 391 9.54 34.42 -24.94
N PRO A 392 8.95 35.49 -25.51
CA PRO A 392 9.56 36.20 -26.64
C PRO A 392 11.03 36.52 -26.34
N LYS A 393 11.93 36.27 -27.31
CA LYS A 393 13.36 36.56 -27.17
C LYS A 393 13.54 38.01 -26.72
N GLY A 394 14.19 38.22 -25.57
CA GLY A 394 14.44 39.55 -25.01
C GLY A 394 13.63 39.91 -23.75
N LYS A 395 12.55 39.19 -23.42
CA LYS A 395 11.74 39.47 -22.22
C LYS A 395 12.21 38.79 -20.92
N VAL A 396 13.00 37.73 -21.01
CA VAL A 396 13.60 37.07 -19.83
C VAL A 396 15.06 36.72 -20.12
N THR A 397 15.97 37.24 -19.29
CA THR A 397 17.39 36.83 -19.33
C THR A 397 17.60 35.53 -18.54
N LYS A 398 18.63 34.77 -18.92
CA LYS A 398 19.00 33.51 -18.25
C LYS A 398 19.28 33.77 -16.76
N GLY A 399 18.36 33.36 -15.89
CA GLY A 399 18.46 33.54 -14.43
C GLY A 399 17.42 34.49 -13.82
N GLN A 400 16.61 35.19 -14.62
CA GLN A 400 15.49 36.00 -14.14
C GLN A 400 14.16 35.21 -14.20
N ASN A 401 13.30 35.42 -13.20
CA ASN A 401 11.90 34.97 -13.25
C ASN A 401 11.10 36.00 -14.05
N PRO A 402 10.09 35.58 -14.81
CA PRO A 402 9.29 36.50 -15.62
C PRO A 402 8.29 37.25 -14.73
N THR A 403 7.87 38.42 -15.20
CA THR A 403 6.87 39.21 -14.50
C THR A 403 5.48 38.59 -14.64
N ILE A 404 4.48 39.13 -13.93
CA ILE A 404 3.11 38.68 -14.11
C ILE A 404 2.51 39.12 -15.46
N GLN A 405 2.89 40.31 -15.93
CA GLN A 405 2.52 40.86 -17.24
C GLN A 405 2.99 39.94 -18.38
N ASP A 406 4.23 39.49 -18.26
CA ASP A 406 4.88 38.53 -19.15
C ASP A 406 4.11 37.20 -19.25
N ILE A 407 3.59 36.72 -18.12
CA ILE A 407 2.78 35.51 -18.08
C ILE A 407 1.43 35.76 -18.77
N GLU A 408 0.77 36.89 -18.47
CA GLU A 408 -0.53 37.26 -19.04
C GLU A 408 -0.48 37.36 -20.57
N GLU A 409 0.48 38.10 -21.11
CA GLU A 409 0.65 38.33 -22.56
C GLU A 409 0.78 37.04 -23.37
N VAL A 410 1.32 35.97 -22.75
CA VAL A 410 1.51 34.67 -23.42
C VAL A 410 0.36 33.71 -23.13
N LEU A 411 -0.15 33.71 -21.89
CA LEU A 411 -1.20 32.81 -21.40
C LEU A 411 -2.55 33.08 -22.08
N VAL A 412 -2.95 34.34 -22.10
CA VAL A 412 -4.30 34.73 -22.50
C VAL A 412 -4.57 34.41 -23.97
N PRO A 413 -3.73 34.81 -24.95
CA PRO A 413 -4.00 34.52 -26.35
C PRO A 413 -4.02 33.02 -26.65
N PHE A 414 -3.15 32.25 -26.01
CA PHE A 414 -3.09 30.80 -26.16
C PHE A 414 -4.39 30.13 -25.70
N ILE A 415 -4.87 30.48 -24.50
CA ILE A 415 -6.12 29.94 -23.97
C ILE A 415 -7.28 30.31 -24.88
N GLU A 416 -7.38 31.58 -25.30
CA GLU A 416 -8.46 32.02 -26.18
C GLU A 416 -8.47 31.28 -27.51
N GLU A 417 -7.30 31.06 -28.13
CA GLU A 417 -7.17 30.30 -29.37
C GLU A 417 -7.67 28.86 -29.18
N MET A 418 -7.21 28.17 -28.14
CA MET A 418 -7.55 26.77 -27.89
C MET A 418 -9.04 26.59 -27.55
N VAL A 419 -9.61 27.51 -26.76
CA VAL A 419 -11.03 27.50 -26.42
C VAL A 419 -11.88 27.80 -27.65
N LYS A 420 -11.51 28.77 -28.49
CA LYS A 420 -12.22 29.04 -29.77
C LYS A 420 -12.18 27.83 -30.70
N LEU A 421 -11.02 27.19 -30.83
CA LEU A 421 -10.81 26.02 -31.67
C LEU A 421 -11.69 24.82 -31.25
N THR A 422 -11.87 24.64 -29.94
CA THR A 422 -12.55 23.46 -29.36
C THR A 422 -13.97 23.73 -28.86
N LYS A 423 -14.45 24.97 -28.99
CA LYS A 423 -15.77 25.44 -28.55
C LYS A 423 -16.94 24.51 -28.90
N PRO A 424 -17.04 23.90 -30.10
CA PRO A 424 -18.16 23.02 -30.43
C PRO A 424 -18.18 21.70 -29.63
N TYR A 425 -17.07 21.36 -28.96
CA TYR A 425 -16.86 20.03 -28.40
C TYR A 425 -16.59 20.03 -26.90
N ILE A 426 -15.94 21.07 -26.36
CA ILE A 426 -15.53 21.14 -24.95
C ILE A 426 -16.28 22.28 -24.26
N LYS A 427 -17.00 21.93 -23.19
CA LYS A 427 -17.66 22.89 -22.29
C LYS A 427 -16.95 23.02 -20.94
N HIS A 428 -16.40 21.93 -20.40
CA HIS A 428 -15.81 21.90 -19.07
C HIS A 428 -14.28 22.00 -19.13
N TRP A 429 -13.71 22.85 -18.27
CA TRP A 429 -12.28 23.15 -18.21
C TRP A 429 -11.74 23.05 -16.78
N PHE A 430 -10.64 22.32 -16.59
CA PHE A 430 -9.91 22.21 -15.33
C PHE A 430 -8.59 22.98 -15.38
N LEU A 431 -8.33 23.77 -14.33
CA LEU A 431 -7.08 24.50 -14.12
C LEU A 431 -6.17 23.73 -13.15
N ASN A 432 -5.39 22.81 -13.71
CA ASN A 432 -4.60 21.82 -12.96
C ASN A 432 -3.27 22.39 -12.48
N GLY A 433 -2.89 22.18 -11.22
CA GLY A 433 -1.59 22.69 -10.76
C GLY A 433 -1.00 22.14 -9.48
N GLU A 434 -1.74 21.37 -8.66
CA GLU A 434 -1.26 20.82 -7.39
C GLU A 434 -0.48 21.86 -6.54
N ILE A 435 -1.03 23.08 -6.46
CA ILE A 435 -0.33 24.25 -5.89
C ILE A 435 0.06 24.04 -4.43
N ASP A 436 -0.64 23.17 -3.72
CA ASP A 436 -0.34 22.76 -2.36
C ASP A 436 1.00 22.02 -2.24
N ILE A 437 1.40 21.23 -3.26
CA ILE A 437 2.74 20.60 -3.32
C ILE A 437 3.78 21.61 -3.79
N VAL A 438 3.46 22.42 -4.81
CA VAL A 438 4.42 23.36 -5.41
C VAL A 438 4.81 24.45 -4.41
N SER A 439 3.84 25.04 -3.72
CA SER A 439 4.07 26.15 -2.79
C SER A 439 4.84 25.75 -1.53
N GLN A 440 4.81 24.48 -1.12
CA GLN A 440 5.68 23.97 -0.06
C GLN A 440 7.17 24.04 -0.43
N ARG A 441 7.50 23.91 -1.72
CA ARG A 441 8.87 23.99 -2.22
C ARG A 441 9.26 25.42 -2.59
N LYS A 442 8.30 26.22 -3.05
CA LYS A 442 8.47 27.58 -3.58
C LYS A 442 7.28 28.47 -3.18
N PRO A 443 7.25 29.04 -1.96
CA PRO A 443 6.10 29.79 -1.46
C PRO A 443 5.64 30.95 -2.36
N GLU A 444 6.57 31.57 -3.09
CA GLU A 444 6.32 32.66 -4.05
C GLU A 444 5.40 32.27 -5.22
N THR A 445 5.30 30.97 -5.52
CA THR A 445 4.45 30.45 -6.60
C THR A 445 2.96 30.58 -6.32
N LEU A 446 2.56 30.77 -5.05
CA LEU A 446 1.16 30.89 -4.68
C LEU A 446 0.49 32.10 -5.31
N LYS A 447 1.17 33.25 -5.33
CA LYS A 447 0.66 34.48 -5.95
C LYS A 447 0.53 34.29 -7.46
N VAL A 448 1.54 33.69 -8.09
CA VAL A 448 1.54 33.40 -9.52
C VAL A 448 0.37 32.49 -9.90
N TYR A 449 0.09 31.46 -9.09
CA TYR A 449 -1.07 30.60 -9.31
C TYR A 449 -2.40 31.36 -9.26
N LEU A 450 -2.60 32.23 -8.25
CA LEU A 450 -3.81 33.04 -8.13
C LEU A 450 -4.03 33.90 -9.37
N ASP A 451 -2.99 34.61 -9.81
CA ASP A 451 -3.06 35.51 -10.96
C ASP A 451 -3.30 34.73 -12.26
N MET A 452 -2.59 33.62 -12.48
CA MET A 452 -2.81 32.76 -13.64
C MET A 452 -4.24 32.21 -13.67
N THR A 453 -4.81 31.80 -12.53
CA THR A 453 -6.20 31.32 -12.49
C THR A 453 -7.18 32.42 -12.93
N LYS A 454 -6.99 33.66 -12.46
CA LYS A 454 -7.83 34.81 -12.84
C LYS A 454 -7.75 35.11 -14.34
N PHE A 455 -6.53 35.10 -14.89
CA PHE A 455 -6.30 35.29 -16.33
C PHE A 455 -6.92 34.18 -17.17
N SER A 456 -6.71 32.92 -16.78
CA SER A 456 -7.26 31.76 -17.48
C SER A 456 -8.77 31.76 -17.49
N TYR A 457 -9.42 32.01 -16.34
CA TYR A 457 -10.88 32.11 -16.25
C TYR A 457 -11.43 33.16 -17.21
N SER A 458 -10.86 34.38 -17.16
CA SER A 458 -11.30 35.50 -17.98
C SER A 458 -11.11 35.21 -19.47
N ALA A 459 -9.97 34.64 -19.86
CA ALA A 459 -9.68 34.25 -21.24
C ALA A 459 -10.65 33.16 -21.76
N ILE A 460 -10.93 32.14 -20.94
CA ILE A 460 -11.87 31.08 -21.30
C ILE A 460 -13.27 31.66 -21.56
N HIS A 461 -13.80 32.50 -20.68
CA HIS A 461 -15.14 33.08 -20.87
C HIS A 461 -15.21 34.10 -22.01
N ARG A 462 -14.15 34.88 -22.28
CA ARG A 462 -14.11 35.75 -23.47
C ARG A 462 -14.17 34.93 -24.77
N ALA A 463 -13.48 33.80 -24.82
CA ALA A 463 -13.48 32.92 -25.99
C ALA A 463 -14.78 32.11 -26.12
N ASN A 464 -15.34 31.66 -25.00
CA ASN A 464 -16.59 30.92 -24.95
C ASN A 464 -17.33 31.16 -23.61
N PRO A 465 -18.32 32.08 -23.59
CA PRO A 465 -19.06 32.43 -22.37
C PRO A 465 -19.80 31.26 -21.70
N GLU A 466 -20.14 30.21 -22.46
CA GLU A 466 -20.85 29.03 -21.95
C GLU A 466 -19.93 27.99 -21.26
N SER A 467 -18.62 28.24 -21.25
CA SER A 467 -17.66 27.34 -20.60
C SER A 467 -17.91 27.25 -19.08
N ILE A 468 -17.54 26.12 -18.50
CA ILE A 468 -17.55 25.89 -17.06
C ILE A 468 -16.11 25.66 -16.62
N VAL A 469 -15.60 26.50 -15.72
CA VAL A 469 -14.21 26.47 -15.26
C VAL A 469 -14.14 26.03 -13.80
N SER A 470 -13.53 24.87 -13.56
CA SER A 470 -13.19 24.40 -12.23
C SER A 470 -11.69 24.48 -11.97
N GLY A 471 -11.32 24.81 -10.74
CA GLY A 471 -9.92 24.93 -10.32
C GLY A 471 -9.67 24.31 -8.96
N LEU A 472 -8.59 24.73 -8.30
CA LEU A 472 -8.20 24.19 -7.00
C LEU A 472 -7.96 22.67 -7.01
N CYS A 473 -7.39 22.15 -8.10
CA CYS A 473 -6.90 20.78 -8.22
C CYS A 473 -5.66 20.59 -7.32
N VAL A 474 -5.92 20.45 -6.02
CA VAL A 474 -4.92 20.27 -4.97
C VAL A 474 -4.72 18.78 -4.70
N SER A 475 -3.46 18.36 -4.57
CA SER A 475 -3.04 16.97 -4.38
C SER A 475 -3.24 16.51 -2.92
N GLY A 476 -2.97 17.43 -1.99
CA GLY A 476 -2.98 17.30 -0.55
C GLY A 476 -4.35 17.59 0.03
N ALA A 477 -5.22 16.60 -0.05
CA ALA A 477 -6.37 16.37 0.78
C ALA A 477 -5.98 16.13 2.28
N GLY A 478 -5.29 17.07 2.92
CA GLY A 478 -4.88 16.91 4.32
C GLY A 478 -6.06 16.57 5.24
N GLU A 479 -5.87 15.68 6.22
CA GLU A 479 -6.92 15.40 7.22
C GLU A 479 -6.86 16.42 8.35
N ASN A 480 -7.98 17.12 8.48
CA ASN A 480 -8.41 18.05 9.52
C ASN A 480 -7.60 19.38 9.70
N PRO A 481 -8.08 20.50 9.12
CA PRO A 481 -9.28 20.58 8.29
C PRO A 481 -9.05 19.89 6.94
N ALA A 482 -10.09 19.28 6.39
CA ALA A 482 -10.07 18.81 5.00
C ALA A 482 -9.80 19.99 4.05
N PHE A 483 -9.02 19.76 3.00
CA PHE A 483 -8.68 20.76 1.96
C PHE A 483 -8.17 22.11 2.50
N PRO A 484 -7.09 22.15 3.30
CA PRO A 484 -6.59 23.39 3.90
C PRO A 484 -6.23 24.47 2.86
N PHE A 485 -5.78 24.06 1.67
CA PHE A 485 -5.49 24.98 0.57
C PHE A 485 -6.75 25.52 -0.12
N ILE A 486 -7.83 24.74 -0.21
CA ILE A 486 -9.10 25.24 -0.74
C ILE A 486 -9.66 26.30 0.20
N ILE A 487 -9.68 26.01 1.52
CA ILE A 487 -10.11 26.99 2.55
C ILE A 487 -9.35 28.31 2.39
N LYS A 488 -8.03 28.23 2.18
CA LYS A 488 -7.17 29.39 2.04
C LYS A 488 -7.41 30.18 0.75
N LEU A 489 -7.60 29.51 -0.39
CA LEU A 489 -7.56 30.14 -1.72
C LEU A 489 -8.92 30.41 -2.34
N LEU A 490 -9.96 29.68 -1.93
CA LEU A 490 -11.31 29.85 -2.48
C LEU A 490 -11.86 31.27 -2.28
N PRO A 491 -11.66 31.97 -1.15
CA PRO A 491 -12.13 33.35 -0.99
C PRO A 491 -11.57 34.32 -2.05
N GLU A 492 -10.31 34.10 -2.49
CA GLU A 492 -9.61 34.92 -3.49
C GLU A 492 -9.98 34.58 -4.94
N LEU A 493 -10.51 33.36 -5.14
CA LEU A 493 -10.81 32.80 -6.47
C LEU A 493 -12.30 32.60 -6.72
N LYS A 494 -13.17 32.91 -5.75
CA LYS A 494 -14.62 32.67 -5.86
C LYS A 494 -15.21 33.40 -7.08
N ASP A 495 -14.72 34.55 -7.48
CA ASP A 495 -15.28 35.28 -8.63
C ASP A 495 -14.63 34.86 -9.97
N TYR A 496 -13.69 33.91 -9.92
CA TYR A 496 -12.89 33.45 -11.06
C TYR A 496 -12.92 31.92 -11.23
N LEU A 497 -13.97 31.28 -10.71
CA LEU A 497 -14.22 29.84 -10.83
C LEU A 497 -15.74 29.57 -10.77
N ASP A 498 -16.23 28.65 -11.59
CA ASP A 498 -17.61 28.16 -11.54
C ASP A 498 -17.75 26.94 -10.62
N GLY A 499 -16.62 26.25 -10.37
CA GLY A 499 -16.53 25.05 -9.55
C GLY A 499 -15.15 24.79 -8.96
N ILE A 500 -15.07 23.74 -8.15
CA ILE A 500 -13.81 23.21 -7.61
C ILE A 500 -13.61 21.76 -8.06
N ALA A 501 -12.35 21.36 -8.22
CA ALA A 501 -12.00 20.02 -8.69
C ALA A 501 -10.76 19.45 -7.97
N PRO A 502 -10.81 19.19 -6.64
CA PRO A 502 -9.67 18.63 -5.91
C PRO A 502 -9.22 17.26 -6.44
N ASP A 503 -7.95 16.91 -6.17
CA ASP A 503 -7.44 15.55 -6.39
C ASP A 503 -7.76 14.73 -5.13
N ALA A 504 -8.89 14.03 -5.16
CA ALA A 504 -9.50 13.39 -4.00
C ALA A 504 -8.83 12.05 -3.65
N TYR A 505 -7.61 12.13 -3.12
CA TYR A 505 -6.80 11.01 -2.67
C TYR A 505 -6.90 10.82 -1.13
N PRO A 506 -7.95 10.17 -0.60
CA PRO A 506 -8.00 9.86 0.83
C PRO A 506 -6.96 8.79 1.21
N LYS A 507 -6.70 8.63 2.50
CA LYS A 507 -5.70 7.67 3.01
C LYS A 507 -6.02 6.22 2.64
N GLY A 508 -4.97 5.37 2.62
CA GLY A 508 -5.11 3.92 2.47
C GLY A 508 -5.22 3.40 1.03
N GLN A 509 -4.89 4.22 0.03
CA GLN A 509 -5.06 3.92 -1.39
C GLN A 509 -3.91 3.12 -2.05
N ARG A 510 -3.02 2.50 -1.28
CA ARG A 510 -1.89 1.70 -1.79
C ARG A 510 -2.08 0.22 -1.52
N TYR A 511 -2.03 -0.60 -2.55
CA TYR A 511 -2.35 -2.04 -2.50
C TYR A 511 -1.12 -2.90 -2.78
N GLY A 512 -1.03 -4.04 -2.12
CA GLY A 512 0.08 -4.99 -2.26
C GLY A 512 0.63 -5.44 -0.90
N LYS A 513 1.49 -6.45 -0.93
CA LYS A 513 2.11 -6.99 0.29
C LYS A 513 2.84 -5.89 1.05
N GLY A 514 2.60 -5.78 2.35
CA GLY A 514 3.24 -4.79 3.23
C GLY A 514 2.57 -3.42 3.31
N TYR A 515 1.46 -3.18 2.59
CA TYR A 515 0.72 -1.92 2.67
C TYR A 515 -0.60 -2.08 3.44
N LEU A 516 -0.85 -1.16 4.38
CA LEU A 516 -2.16 -1.02 5.02
C LEU A 516 -3.14 -0.35 4.05
N THR A 517 -4.27 -1.01 3.84
CA THR A 517 -5.36 -0.54 2.96
C THR A 517 -6.59 -0.23 3.79
N LEU A 518 -7.18 0.94 3.58
CA LEU A 518 -8.44 1.35 4.21
C LEU A 518 -9.60 1.08 3.25
N ASN A 519 -10.76 0.73 3.79
CA ASN A 519 -11.99 0.66 3.00
C ASN A 519 -12.59 2.07 2.73
N SER A 520 -13.65 2.13 1.94
CA SER A 520 -14.27 3.41 1.53
C SER A 520 -14.84 4.21 2.70
N GLU A 521 -15.39 3.55 3.72
CA GLU A 521 -15.92 4.20 4.93
C GLU A 521 -14.79 4.72 5.83
N GLU A 522 -13.72 3.93 6.00
CA GLU A 522 -12.52 4.29 6.78
C GLU A 522 -11.74 5.43 6.13
N SER A 523 -11.62 5.41 4.80
CA SER A 523 -11.02 6.50 4.01
C SER A 523 -11.91 7.74 3.94
N LYS A 524 -13.18 7.62 4.35
CA LYS A 524 -14.16 8.71 4.44
C LYS A 524 -14.41 9.45 3.12
N ILE A 525 -14.23 8.79 1.98
CA ILE A 525 -14.35 9.45 0.66
C ILE A 525 -15.68 10.23 0.52
N ARG A 526 -16.78 9.68 1.05
CA ARG A 526 -18.10 10.35 1.03
C ARG A 526 -18.11 11.65 1.82
N SER A 527 -17.76 11.63 3.10
CA SER A 527 -17.79 12.85 3.93
C SER A 527 -16.68 13.83 3.54
N PHE A 528 -15.56 13.31 3.03
CA PHE A 528 -14.50 14.10 2.43
C PHE A 528 -15.02 14.92 1.24
N MET A 529 -15.73 14.30 0.30
CA MET A 529 -16.32 15.02 -0.84
C MET A 529 -17.56 15.84 -0.47
N GLN A 530 -18.32 15.44 0.55
CA GLN A 530 -19.39 16.28 1.12
C GLN A 530 -18.83 17.62 1.64
N THR A 531 -17.64 17.60 2.25
CA THR A 531 -16.96 18.82 2.70
C THR A 531 -16.62 19.74 1.52
N ALA A 532 -16.16 19.17 0.40
CA ALA A 532 -15.91 19.94 -0.83
C ALA A 532 -17.20 20.58 -1.36
N LEU A 533 -18.32 19.84 -1.35
CA LEU A 533 -19.64 20.36 -1.73
C LEU A 533 -20.10 21.52 -0.85
N GLU A 534 -19.89 21.43 0.46
CA GLU A 534 -20.21 22.51 1.40
C GLU A 534 -19.35 23.76 1.16
N MET A 535 -18.04 23.57 0.93
CA MET A 535 -17.13 24.65 0.56
C MET A 535 -17.53 25.33 -0.75
N ALA A 536 -17.84 24.54 -1.78
CA ALA A 536 -18.32 25.04 -3.06
C ALA A 536 -19.63 25.84 -2.88
N LYS A 537 -20.61 25.28 -2.18
CA LYS A 537 -21.91 25.92 -1.92
C LYS A 537 -21.76 27.24 -1.15
N SER A 538 -20.95 27.25 -0.09
CA SER A 538 -20.68 28.47 0.70
C SER A 538 -19.98 29.58 -0.11
N ALA A 539 -19.23 29.22 -1.15
CA ALA A 539 -18.64 30.17 -2.10
C ALA A 539 -19.52 30.46 -3.33
N GLY A 540 -20.79 30.04 -3.32
CA GLY A 540 -21.73 30.24 -4.43
C GLY A 540 -21.35 29.48 -5.71
N LYS A 541 -20.57 28.39 -5.60
CA LYS A 541 -20.14 27.55 -6.73
C LYS A 541 -21.17 26.47 -6.99
N LYS A 542 -21.32 26.10 -8.27
CA LYS A 542 -22.33 25.13 -8.72
C LYS A 542 -21.75 23.74 -9.01
N TYR A 543 -20.45 23.66 -9.28
CA TYR A 543 -19.83 22.42 -9.75
C TYR A 543 -18.75 21.92 -8.78
N VAL A 544 -18.83 20.63 -8.46
CA VAL A 544 -17.76 19.90 -7.78
C VAL A 544 -17.40 18.68 -8.60
N SER A 545 -16.10 18.51 -8.83
CA SER A 545 -15.52 17.42 -9.57
C SER A 545 -14.33 16.83 -8.81
N ILE A 546 -13.81 15.72 -9.30
CA ILE A 546 -12.52 15.17 -8.88
C ILE A 546 -11.62 15.17 -10.11
N ALA A 547 -10.62 16.06 -10.10
CA ALA A 547 -9.71 16.24 -11.24
C ALA A 547 -8.78 15.04 -11.42
N GLU A 548 -8.40 14.38 -10.33
CA GLU A 548 -7.62 13.16 -10.34
C GLU A 548 -7.94 12.27 -9.12
N LYS A 549 -8.14 10.97 -9.35
CA LYS A 549 -8.18 9.94 -8.30
C LYS A 549 -7.79 8.58 -8.87
N GLY A 550 -6.98 7.83 -8.16
CA GLY A 550 -6.63 6.47 -8.58
C GLY A 550 -5.87 5.72 -7.49
N PRO A 551 -6.32 4.53 -7.06
CA PRO A 551 -5.55 3.71 -6.14
C PRO A 551 -4.30 3.17 -6.83
N SER A 552 -3.19 3.09 -6.09
CA SER A 552 -1.93 2.55 -6.60
C SER A 552 -1.68 1.13 -6.09
N ILE A 553 -0.96 0.30 -6.82
CA ILE A 553 -0.64 -1.09 -6.49
C ILE A 553 0.84 -1.39 -6.69
N ILE A 554 1.43 -2.29 -5.89
CA ILE A 554 2.77 -2.80 -6.15
C ILE A 554 2.77 -3.48 -7.51
N ARG A 555 3.67 -3.07 -8.38
CA ARG A 555 3.67 -3.43 -9.79
C ARG A 555 3.84 -4.94 -10.03
N SER A 556 4.72 -5.57 -9.26
CA SER A 556 4.97 -7.02 -9.29
C SER A 556 3.81 -7.86 -8.74
N THR A 557 2.74 -7.24 -8.24
CA THR A 557 1.55 -7.96 -7.78
C THR A 557 0.94 -8.78 -8.93
N PRO A 558 0.76 -10.11 -8.76
CA PRO A 558 0.13 -10.98 -9.76
C PRO A 558 -1.22 -10.43 -10.25
N LEU A 559 -1.56 -10.69 -11.51
CA LEU A 559 -2.75 -10.13 -12.16
C LEU A 559 -4.06 -10.58 -11.48
N ASN A 560 -4.07 -11.78 -10.88
CA ASN A 560 -5.20 -12.36 -10.15
C ASN A 560 -5.04 -12.29 -8.62
N SER A 561 -4.17 -11.41 -8.12
CA SER A 561 -3.89 -11.29 -6.69
C SER A 561 -5.12 -10.86 -5.86
N PRO A 562 -5.27 -11.33 -4.60
CA PRO A 562 -6.27 -10.79 -3.68
C PRO A 562 -6.12 -9.28 -3.43
N TYR A 563 -4.92 -8.71 -3.54
CA TYR A 563 -4.71 -7.26 -3.41
C TYR A 563 -5.32 -6.48 -4.58
N GLY A 564 -5.21 -7.01 -5.80
CA GLY A 564 -5.84 -6.42 -7.00
C GLY A 564 -7.38 -6.53 -6.95
N ARG A 565 -7.90 -7.62 -6.38
CA ARG A 565 -9.34 -7.75 -6.09
C ARG A 565 -9.80 -6.74 -5.03
N LYS A 566 -9.05 -6.56 -3.95
CA LYS A 566 -9.35 -5.55 -2.93
C LYS A 566 -9.38 -4.13 -3.51
N GLN A 567 -8.38 -3.79 -4.34
CA GLN A 567 -8.36 -2.53 -5.09
C GLN A 567 -9.62 -2.33 -5.94
N ALA A 568 -10.05 -3.38 -6.64
CA ALA A 568 -11.24 -3.36 -7.49
C ALA A 568 -12.54 -3.17 -6.69
N ASN A 569 -12.70 -3.89 -5.58
CA ASN A 569 -13.85 -3.79 -4.68
C ASN A 569 -13.99 -2.38 -4.09
N ILE A 570 -12.89 -1.83 -3.53
CA ILE A 570 -12.90 -0.50 -2.92
C ILE A 570 -13.14 0.59 -3.96
N LEU A 571 -12.58 0.47 -5.18
CA LEU A 571 -12.86 1.44 -6.24
C LEU A 571 -14.35 1.44 -6.62
N ALA A 572 -14.99 0.27 -6.73
CA ALA A 572 -16.42 0.18 -7.01
C ALA A 572 -17.25 0.87 -5.91
N ARG A 573 -16.94 0.61 -4.63
CA ARG A 573 -17.56 1.27 -3.48
C ARG A 573 -17.37 2.78 -3.50
N ASP A 574 -16.16 3.27 -3.80
CA ASP A 574 -15.88 4.70 -3.90
C ASP A 574 -16.82 5.37 -4.92
N TYR A 575 -17.00 4.78 -6.12
CA TYR A 575 -17.94 5.30 -7.10
C TYR A 575 -19.40 5.23 -6.66
N ILE A 576 -19.81 4.16 -5.97
CA ILE A 576 -21.16 4.07 -5.38
C ILE A 576 -21.39 5.21 -4.39
N LEU A 577 -20.43 5.47 -3.50
CA LEU A 577 -20.51 6.56 -2.52
C LEU A 577 -20.52 7.93 -3.20
N LEU A 578 -19.71 8.13 -4.25
CA LEU A 578 -19.74 9.37 -5.04
C LEU A 578 -21.08 9.58 -5.73
N LYS A 579 -21.79 8.52 -6.16
CA LYS A 579 -23.15 8.61 -6.71
C LYS A 579 -24.21 9.02 -5.69
N THR A 580 -23.91 8.98 -4.40
CA THR A 580 -24.80 9.52 -3.35
C THR A 580 -24.69 11.04 -3.20
N LEU A 581 -23.79 11.66 -3.96
CA LEU A 581 -23.44 13.08 -3.90
C LEU A 581 -23.61 13.73 -5.29
N ASP A 582 -23.72 15.05 -5.32
CA ASP A 582 -23.80 15.84 -6.57
C ASP A 582 -22.41 16.14 -7.13
N ILE A 583 -21.72 15.09 -7.60
CA ILE A 583 -20.38 15.17 -8.18
C ILE A 583 -20.49 15.02 -9.69
N PHE A 584 -19.94 15.97 -10.45
CA PHE A 584 -20.06 15.99 -11.91
C PHE A 584 -19.19 14.92 -12.59
N THR A 585 -17.90 14.85 -12.26
CA THR A 585 -16.95 13.90 -12.84
C THR A 585 -15.93 13.45 -11.81
N CYS A 586 -15.45 12.22 -11.92
CA CYS A 586 -14.26 11.73 -11.23
C CYS A 586 -13.31 11.13 -12.25
N LEU A 587 -12.16 11.77 -12.47
CA LEU A 587 -11.19 11.34 -13.47
C LEU A 587 -10.20 10.32 -12.89
N TYR A 588 -10.30 9.06 -13.33
CA TYR A 588 -9.34 8.02 -12.93
C TYR A 588 -7.92 8.40 -13.37
N PHE A 589 -7.01 8.47 -12.40
CA PHE A 589 -5.65 8.87 -12.62
C PHE A 589 -4.81 7.73 -13.17
N ARG A 590 -4.19 7.94 -14.36
CA ARG A 590 -3.24 7.01 -15.00
C ARG A 590 -3.76 5.56 -15.10
N PRO A 591 -4.79 5.29 -15.94
CA PRO A 591 -5.20 3.90 -16.20
C PRO A 591 -4.11 3.09 -16.92
N ASP A 592 -3.17 3.76 -17.58
CA ASP A 592 -2.02 3.16 -18.26
C ASP A 592 -0.78 3.21 -17.35
N ASN A 593 0.16 2.26 -17.53
CA ASN A 593 1.35 2.15 -16.68
C ASN A 593 2.08 3.49 -16.54
N TRP A 594 2.37 3.92 -15.32
CA TRP A 594 3.09 5.18 -15.10
C TRP A 594 4.55 5.08 -15.53
N ASN A 595 5.36 4.34 -14.76
CA ASN A 595 6.82 4.32 -14.92
C ASN A 595 7.33 2.87 -14.86
N PRO A 596 7.96 2.37 -15.92
CA PRO A 596 8.44 0.99 -15.96
C PRO A 596 9.56 0.69 -14.95
N LYS A 597 10.10 1.71 -14.27
CA LYS A 597 11.13 1.57 -13.22
C LYS A 597 10.58 1.75 -11.80
N SER A 598 9.30 2.12 -11.64
CA SER A 598 8.67 2.31 -10.33
C SER A 598 8.23 0.97 -9.74
N LEU A 599 8.37 0.83 -8.42
CA LEU A 599 7.80 -0.29 -7.65
C LEU A 599 6.27 -0.21 -7.60
N ILE A 600 5.71 1.00 -7.67
CA ILE A 600 4.28 1.27 -7.55
C ILE A 600 3.73 1.72 -8.91
N ASP A 601 2.54 1.25 -9.25
CA ASP A 601 1.80 1.66 -10.44
C ASP A 601 0.36 2.07 -10.09
N TRP A 602 -0.19 3.03 -10.83
CA TRP A 602 -1.60 3.45 -10.74
C TRP A 602 -2.45 2.80 -11.86
N GLY A 603 -1.75 2.16 -12.82
CA GLY A 603 -2.33 1.51 -13.97
C GLY A 603 -3.39 0.48 -13.62
N MET A 604 -4.50 0.55 -14.34
CA MET A 604 -5.50 -0.52 -14.40
C MET A 604 -5.00 -1.69 -15.27
N TRP A 605 -3.94 -1.47 -16.07
CA TRP A 605 -3.24 -2.50 -16.85
C TRP A 605 -1.82 -2.72 -16.33
N GLU A 606 -1.25 -3.91 -16.56
CA GLU A 606 0.18 -4.20 -16.46
C GLU A 606 0.64 -4.90 -17.74
N LYS A 607 1.67 -4.38 -18.41
CA LYS A 607 2.17 -4.92 -19.70
C LYS A 607 1.08 -5.20 -20.75
N GLY A 608 0.01 -4.39 -20.79
CA GLY A 608 -1.11 -4.58 -21.71
C GLY A 608 -2.19 -5.55 -21.22
N TYR A 609 -2.05 -6.12 -20.02
CA TYR A 609 -3.03 -6.99 -19.38
C TYR A 609 -3.88 -6.25 -18.36
N PRO A 610 -5.21 -6.31 -18.44
CA PRO A 610 -6.08 -5.68 -17.46
C PRO A 610 -5.92 -6.32 -16.08
N ARG A 611 -5.97 -5.53 -15.00
CA ARG A 611 -6.14 -6.02 -13.62
C ARG A 611 -7.63 -6.16 -13.30
N GLN A 612 -7.97 -6.76 -12.16
CA GLN A 612 -9.37 -6.95 -11.76
C GLN A 612 -10.19 -5.65 -11.72
N VAL A 613 -9.53 -4.53 -11.39
CA VAL A 613 -10.12 -3.18 -11.34
C VAL A 613 -10.81 -2.77 -12.64
N VAL A 614 -10.34 -3.26 -13.79
CA VAL A 614 -10.96 -2.97 -15.11
C VAL A 614 -12.37 -3.51 -15.19
N SER A 615 -12.58 -4.76 -14.74
CA SER A 615 -13.90 -5.40 -14.77
C SER A 615 -14.87 -4.76 -13.77
N ALA A 616 -14.41 -4.46 -12.55
CA ALA A 616 -15.22 -3.83 -11.52
C ALA A 616 -15.63 -2.39 -11.91
N TYR A 617 -14.70 -1.61 -12.48
CA TYR A 617 -15.00 -0.29 -13.04
C TYR A 617 -16.07 -0.38 -14.13
N ALA A 618 -15.88 -1.29 -15.10
CA ALA A 618 -16.77 -1.44 -16.24
C ALA A 618 -18.20 -1.81 -15.83
N ALA A 619 -18.35 -2.71 -14.85
CA ALA A 619 -19.64 -3.11 -14.32
C ALA A 619 -20.30 -2.00 -13.49
N THR A 620 -19.53 -1.38 -12.57
CA THR A 620 -20.02 -0.28 -11.73
C THR A 620 -20.50 0.89 -12.60
N ALA A 621 -19.73 1.29 -13.62
CA ALA A 621 -20.13 2.35 -14.55
C ALA A 621 -21.47 2.03 -15.23
N ARG A 622 -21.73 0.77 -15.62
CA ARG A 622 -22.99 0.38 -16.25
C ARG A 622 -24.16 0.36 -15.27
N ILE A 623 -23.97 -0.22 -14.09
CA ILE A 623 -25.02 -0.35 -13.08
C ILE A 623 -25.41 1.04 -12.58
N MET A 624 -24.42 1.85 -12.23
CA MET A 624 -24.59 3.12 -11.55
C MET A 624 -24.78 4.33 -12.48
N ALA A 625 -24.51 4.21 -13.78
CA ALA A 625 -24.72 5.32 -14.72
C ALA A 625 -26.16 5.84 -14.64
N PHE A 626 -26.29 7.13 -14.34
CA PHE A 626 -27.57 7.85 -14.16
C PHE A 626 -28.51 7.21 -13.12
N ALA A 627 -27.99 6.37 -12.22
CA ALA A 627 -28.75 5.92 -11.07
C ALA A 627 -28.97 7.09 -10.12
N GLU A 628 -30.21 7.25 -9.68
CA GLU A 628 -30.63 8.28 -8.73
C GLU A 628 -30.53 7.73 -7.31
N PHE A 629 -29.86 8.46 -6.44
CA PHE A 629 -29.78 8.10 -5.03
C PHE A 629 -31.11 8.36 -4.33
N ILE A 630 -31.63 7.36 -3.60
CA ILE A 630 -32.88 7.47 -2.84
C ILE A 630 -32.59 7.71 -1.36
N GLN A 631 -31.84 6.80 -0.72
CA GLN A 631 -31.50 6.89 0.71
C GLN A 631 -30.42 5.88 1.11
N GLU A 632 -29.78 6.13 2.24
CA GLU A 632 -29.02 5.13 3.00
C GLU A 632 -29.99 4.27 3.83
N LEU A 633 -29.79 2.95 3.83
CA LEU A 633 -30.51 2.03 4.71
C LEU A 633 -29.59 1.58 5.84
N LYS A 634 -29.82 2.09 7.05
CA LYS A 634 -29.03 1.73 8.24
C LYS A 634 -29.37 0.31 8.68
N LEU A 635 -28.57 -0.68 8.27
CA LEU A 635 -28.73 -2.08 8.66
C LEU A 635 -27.80 -2.45 9.82
N HIS A 636 -26.52 -2.14 9.65
CA HIS A 636 -25.47 -2.32 10.65
C HIS A 636 -24.29 -1.42 10.26
N ARG A 637 -23.46 -0.98 11.23
CA ARG A 637 -22.25 -0.18 10.96
C ARG A 637 -21.34 -0.82 9.90
N ASP A 638 -21.17 -2.14 9.99
CA ASP A 638 -20.32 -2.92 9.09
C ASP A 638 -21.04 -3.44 7.83
N ILE A 639 -22.33 -3.12 7.64
CA ILE A 639 -23.10 -3.49 6.46
C ILE A 639 -23.64 -2.22 5.78
N PRO A 640 -22.81 -1.47 5.06
CA PRO A 640 -23.27 -0.30 4.32
C PRO A 640 -24.28 -0.72 3.25
N CYS A 641 -25.37 0.03 3.17
CA CYS A 641 -26.45 -0.24 2.22
C CYS A 641 -27.04 1.06 1.68
N TRP A 642 -27.03 1.21 0.36
CA TRP A 642 -27.45 2.42 -0.33
C TRP A 642 -28.48 2.07 -1.39
N ILE A 643 -29.64 2.72 -1.36
CA ILE A 643 -30.74 2.46 -2.28
C ILE A 643 -30.72 3.47 -3.41
N PHE A 644 -30.84 2.96 -4.63
CA PHE A 644 -30.89 3.74 -5.87
C PHE A 644 -32.11 3.37 -6.70
N ARG A 645 -32.48 4.29 -7.60
CA ARG A 645 -33.49 4.10 -8.64
C ARG A 645 -32.85 4.23 -10.02
N LYS A 646 -33.18 3.31 -10.92
CA LYS A 646 -32.77 3.37 -12.33
C LYS A 646 -33.76 2.62 -13.21
N ASP A 647 -34.12 3.19 -14.36
CA ASP A 647 -35.01 2.57 -15.36
C ASP A 647 -36.32 2.04 -14.75
N GLY A 648 -36.91 2.79 -13.81
CA GLY A 648 -38.15 2.42 -13.12
C GLY A 648 -38.01 1.30 -12.08
N ARG A 649 -36.80 0.80 -11.80
CA ARG A 649 -36.52 -0.23 -10.79
C ARG A 649 -35.72 0.35 -9.63
N TYR A 650 -35.84 -0.29 -8.47
CA TYR A 650 -35.06 0.03 -7.28
C TYR A 650 -34.03 -1.05 -7.01
N PHE A 651 -32.85 -0.66 -6.57
CA PHE A 651 -31.83 -1.60 -6.12
C PHE A 651 -31.02 -1.08 -4.95
N ALA A 652 -30.56 -2.00 -4.10
CA ALA A 652 -29.61 -1.72 -3.04
C ALA A 652 -28.21 -2.10 -3.49
N ALA A 653 -27.24 -1.20 -3.35
CA ALA A 653 -25.83 -1.55 -3.32
C ALA A 653 -25.44 -1.85 -1.85
N ILE A 654 -25.01 -3.07 -1.57
CA ILE A 654 -24.78 -3.58 -0.22
C ILE A 654 -23.46 -4.37 -0.15
N TRP A 655 -22.71 -4.21 0.93
CA TRP A 655 -21.47 -4.96 1.17
C TRP A 655 -21.23 -5.17 2.67
N TYR A 656 -20.19 -5.93 3.00
CA TYR A 656 -19.73 -6.14 4.35
C TYR A 656 -18.29 -5.64 4.53
N ASN A 657 -18.02 -5.00 5.67
CA ASN A 657 -16.71 -4.44 6.02
C ASN A 657 -15.83 -5.38 6.85
N GLY A 658 -16.35 -6.52 7.31
CA GLY A 658 -15.55 -7.50 8.03
C GLY A 658 -14.62 -8.33 7.13
N GLN A 659 -13.67 -9.03 7.77
CA GLN A 659 -12.64 -9.80 7.07
C GLN A 659 -13.16 -11.08 6.41
N GLU A 660 -14.17 -11.71 7.03
CA GLU A 660 -14.80 -12.93 6.51
C GLU A 660 -16.12 -12.62 5.81
N LYS A 661 -16.61 -13.53 4.98
CA LYS A 661 -17.94 -13.38 4.38
C LYS A 661 -19.01 -13.47 5.47
N LEU A 662 -19.94 -12.51 5.47
CA LEU A 662 -21.10 -12.51 6.34
C LEU A 662 -22.23 -13.30 5.70
N LYS A 663 -22.72 -14.32 6.42
CA LYS A 663 -23.95 -15.02 6.06
C LYS A 663 -25.17 -14.18 6.49
N VAL A 664 -26.01 -13.84 5.52
CA VAL A 664 -27.26 -13.08 5.72
C VAL A 664 -28.43 -13.96 5.30
N ASN A 665 -29.40 -14.18 6.18
CA ASN A 665 -30.63 -14.90 5.84
C ASN A 665 -31.75 -13.90 5.52
N LEU A 666 -32.23 -13.92 4.29
CA LEU A 666 -33.34 -13.11 3.79
C LEU A 666 -34.66 -13.82 4.13
N VAL A 667 -35.23 -13.49 5.29
CA VAL A 667 -36.36 -14.25 5.87
C VAL A 667 -37.68 -13.92 5.17
N SER A 668 -37.85 -12.69 4.69
CA SER A 668 -39.11 -12.21 4.12
C SER A 668 -39.23 -12.41 2.60
N GLY A 669 -38.26 -13.09 1.98
CA GLY A 669 -38.25 -13.42 0.55
C GLY A 669 -36.86 -13.33 -0.07
N ILE A 670 -36.81 -13.35 -1.41
CA ILE A 670 -35.59 -13.12 -2.18
C ILE A 670 -35.80 -11.92 -3.12
N PRO A 671 -34.74 -11.17 -3.47
CA PRO A 671 -34.86 -10.11 -4.47
C PRO A 671 -35.24 -10.69 -5.83
N ALA A 672 -35.84 -9.87 -6.69
CA ALA A 672 -36.20 -10.29 -8.05
C ALA A 672 -34.96 -10.60 -8.90
N GLU A 673 -33.84 -9.95 -8.59
CA GLU A 673 -32.56 -10.13 -9.26
C GLU A 673 -31.45 -9.68 -8.31
N ALA A 674 -30.32 -10.39 -8.28
CA ALA A 674 -29.13 -10.02 -7.53
C ALA A 674 -27.91 -10.08 -8.45
N LYS A 675 -26.99 -9.12 -8.33
CA LYS A 675 -25.78 -9.04 -9.15
C LYS A 675 -24.54 -8.80 -8.30
N ASP A 676 -23.41 -9.37 -8.70
CA ASP A 676 -22.10 -9.12 -8.08
C ASP A 676 -21.46 -7.81 -8.57
N VAL A 677 -20.26 -7.52 -8.06
CA VAL A 677 -19.45 -6.35 -8.45
C VAL A 677 -19.12 -6.30 -9.94
N GLN A 678 -19.18 -7.42 -10.67
CA GLN A 678 -18.95 -7.51 -12.11
C GLN A 678 -20.26 -7.45 -12.92
N GLY A 679 -21.40 -7.35 -12.24
CA GLY A 679 -22.73 -7.31 -12.84
C GLY A 679 -23.28 -8.69 -13.22
N ASN A 680 -22.66 -9.77 -12.75
CA ASN A 680 -23.12 -11.14 -13.00
C ASN A 680 -24.20 -11.55 -12.01
N PRO A 681 -25.18 -12.37 -12.41
CA PRO A 681 -26.21 -12.86 -11.49
C PRO A 681 -25.63 -13.61 -10.29
N ILE A 682 -26.14 -13.32 -9.09
CA ILE A 682 -25.87 -14.07 -7.86
C ILE A 682 -27.02 -15.03 -7.60
N ALA A 683 -26.70 -16.31 -7.39
CA ALA A 683 -27.67 -17.28 -6.91
C ALA A 683 -27.88 -17.11 -5.39
N ILE A 684 -29.14 -16.94 -4.98
CA ILE A 684 -29.56 -16.89 -3.57
C ILE A 684 -30.34 -18.17 -3.29
N GLU A 685 -29.65 -19.17 -2.73
CA GLU A 685 -30.23 -20.46 -2.41
C GLU A 685 -30.80 -20.44 -1.00
N ASN A 686 -32.03 -20.92 -0.82
CA ASN A 686 -32.71 -21.00 0.48
C ASN A 686 -32.73 -19.65 1.25
N GLY A 687 -32.80 -18.52 0.52
CA GLY A 687 -32.78 -17.19 1.11
C GLY A 687 -31.42 -16.77 1.70
N ILE A 688 -30.33 -17.49 1.43
CA ILE A 688 -29.00 -17.19 1.98
C ILE A 688 -28.19 -16.33 1.01
N LEU A 689 -27.78 -15.15 1.47
CA LEU A 689 -26.86 -14.24 0.79
C LEU A 689 -25.53 -14.19 1.54
N TYR A 690 -24.40 -14.25 0.82
CA TYR A 690 -23.06 -14.12 1.39
C TYR A 690 -22.45 -12.78 1.02
N LEU A 691 -22.52 -11.82 1.94
CA LEU A 691 -21.90 -10.52 1.74
C LEU A 691 -20.40 -10.58 2.02
N GLY A 692 -19.61 -9.92 1.18
CA GLY A 692 -18.19 -9.75 1.40
C GLY A 692 -17.75 -8.33 1.10
N GLU A 693 -16.46 -8.17 0.81
CA GLU A 693 -15.93 -6.86 0.52
C GLU A 693 -16.44 -6.30 -0.83
N ALA A 694 -16.77 -7.15 -1.79
CA ALA A 694 -17.35 -6.71 -3.05
C ALA A 694 -18.78 -6.15 -2.82
N PRO A 695 -19.17 -5.03 -3.47
CA PRO A 695 -20.56 -4.59 -3.47
C PRO A 695 -21.43 -5.52 -4.32
N ASP A 696 -22.52 -5.98 -3.73
CA ASP A 696 -23.61 -6.70 -4.41
C ASP A 696 -24.78 -5.76 -4.65
N TYR A 697 -25.55 -6.00 -5.72
CA TYR A 697 -26.68 -5.18 -6.15
C TYR A 697 -27.97 -6.00 -6.14
N LEU A 698 -28.90 -5.66 -5.25
CA LEU A 698 -30.16 -6.40 -5.06
C LEU A 698 -31.34 -5.59 -5.59
N TYR A 699 -32.04 -6.11 -6.60
CA TYR A 699 -33.10 -5.41 -7.31
C TYR A 699 -34.49 -5.88 -6.87
N THR A 700 -35.42 -4.92 -6.82
CA THR A 700 -36.86 -5.16 -6.58
C THR A 700 -37.69 -4.20 -7.45
N LYS A 701 -39.02 -4.36 -7.42
CA LYS A 701 -39.96 -3.49 -8.15
C LYS A 701 -40.26 -2.19 -7.42
N ASP A 702 -40.27 -2.20 -6.10
CA ASP A 702 -40.59 -1.03 -5.27
C ASP A 702 -39.63 -0.93 -4.07
N VAL A 703 -39.40 0.31 -3.61
CA VAL A 703 -38.47 0.61 -2.51
C VAL A 703 -38.92 0.01 -1.17
N GLY A 704 -40.22 -0.10 -0.92
CA GLY A 704 -40.76 -0.60 0.34
C GLY A 704 -40.46 -2.08 0.55
N SER A 705 -40.67 -2.90 -0.49
CA SER A 705 -40.31 -4.31 -0.51
C SER A 705 -38.81 -4.53 -0.31
N LEU A 706 -37.96 -3.71 -0.93
CA LEU A 706 -36.50 -3.78 -0.73
C LEU A 706 -36.09 -3.46 0.70
N GLN A 707 -36.64 -2.38 1.28
CA GLN A 707 -36.37 -2.01 2.66
C GLN A 707 -36.83 -3.10 3.63
N LYS A 708 -38.03 -3.66 3.42
CA LYS A 708 -38.56 -4.75 4.24
C LYS A 708 -37.70 -6.00 4.14
N LEU A 709 -37.32 -6.40 2.93
CA LEU A 709 -36.43 -7.52 2.66
C LEU A 709 -35.13 -7.43 3.47
N LEU A 710 -34.50 -6.26 3.44
CA LEU A 710 -33.20 -6.03 4.07
C LEU A 710 -33.29 -5.80 5.59
N LYS A 711 -34.35 -5.16 6.08
CA LYS A 711 -34.55 -4.94 7.53
C LYS A 711 -34.96 -6.21 8.27
N ASP A 712 -35.73 -7.09 7.62
CA ASP A 712 -36.13 -8.40 8.18
C ASP A 712 -35.00 -9.45 8.08
N ALA A 713 -33.93 -9.14 7.34
CA ALA A 713 -32.81 -10.05 7.17
C ALA A 713 -32.07 -10.25 8.51
N THR A 714 -31.61 -11.47 8.75
CA THR A 714 -30.86 -11.82 9.96
C THR A 714 -29.41 -12.13 9.63
N ALA A 715 -28.49 -11.63 10.45
CA ALA A 715 -27.06 -11.90 10.36
C ALA A 715 -26.44 -11.97 11.75
N ASN A 716 -25.45 -12.85 11.94
CA ASN A 716 -24.74 -12.98 13.22
C ASN A 716 -23.68 -11.88 13.35
N THR A 717 -24.11 -10.67 13.72
CA THR A 717 -23.25 -9.50 13.93
C THR A 717 -23.34 -9.01 15.38
N LYS A 718 -22.30 -8.30 15.85
CA LYS A 718 -22.29 -7.72 17.19
C LYS A 718 -23.08 -6.42 17.17
N GLU A 719 -24.29 -6.42 17.73
CA GLU A 719 -25.16 -5.23 17.78
C GLU A 719 -24.57 -4.06 18.59
N LEU A 720 -23.77 -4.35 19.61
CA LEU A 720 -23.14 -3.37 20.48
C LEU A 720 -21.62 -3.54 20.47
N SER A 721 -20.92 -2.41 20.49
CA SER A 721 -19.50 -2.35 20.80
C SER A 721 -19.24 -1.46 22.01
N PHE A 722 -18.19 -1.80 22.75
CA PHE A 722 -17.86 -1.18 24.01
C PHE A 722 -16.37 -0.83 24.04
N ASP A 723 -16.04 0.27 24.70
CA ASP A 723 -14.67 0.61 25.08
C ASP A 723 -14.67 1.25 26.48
N LEU A 724 -13.54 1.15 27.17
CA LEU A 724 -13.33 1.72 28.50
C LEU A 724 -12.12 2.64 28.48
N ASP A 725 -12.25 3.74 29.20
CA ASP A 725 -11.13 4.67 29.34
C ASP A 725 -11.12 5.40 30.68
N ARG A 726 -9.91 5.79 31.13
CA ARG A 726 -9.68 6.48 32.40
C ARG A 726 -9.43 7.96 32.15
N GLN A 727 -10.32 8.81 32.66
CA GLN A 727 -10.27 10.26 32.47
C GLN A 727 -9.57 10.98 33.62
N THR A 728 -9.66 10.42 34.83
CA THR A 728 -8.91 10.88 36.02
C THR A 728 -8.62 9.69 36.94
N ALA A 729 -7.91 9.93 38.05
CA ALA A 729 -7.62 8.94 39.07
C ALA A 729 -8.85 8.21 39.64
N GLY A 730 -10.03 8.83 39.56
CA GLY A 730 -11.27 8.22 40.02
C GLY A 730 -12.44 8.32 39.07
N LYS A 731 -12.17 8.55 37.78
CA LYS A 731 -13.22 8.65 36.76
C LYS A 731 -12.90 7.72 35.61
N THR A 732 -13.76 6.74 35.40
CA THR A 732 -13.75 5.85 34.24
C THR A 732 -14.98 6.14 33.38
N ILE A 733 -14.80 6.12 32.07
CA ILE A 733 -15.90 6.22 31.11
C ILE A 733 -16.11 4.86 30.44
N LEU A 734 -17.37 4.50 30.27
CA LEU A 734 -17.84 3.40 29.44
C LEU A 734 -18.42 4.02 28.16
N ILE A 735 -17.82 3.68 27.02
CA ILE A 735 -18.24 4.12 25.70
C ILE A 735 -19.02 2.97 25.07
N ILE A 736 -20.26 3.23 24.67
CA ILE A 736 -21.19 2.24 24.14
C ILE A 736 -21.66 2.72 22.78
N HIS A 737 -21.51 1.88 21.76
CA HIS A 737 -21.94 2.21 20.41
C HIS A 737 -22.94 1.18 19.91
N ASN A 738 -24.15 1.64 19.58
CA ASN A 738 -25.15 0.87 18.87
C ASN A 738 -24.78 0.74 17.40
N GLN A 739 -24.26 -0.42 17.02
CA GLN A 739 -23.89 -0.74 15.65
C GLN A 739 -25.08 -1.22 14.82
N ALA A 740 -26.19 -1.59 15.46
CA ALA A 740 -27.37 -2.11 14.79
C ALA A 740 -28.21 -1.00 14.13
N GLY A 741 -28.97 -1.40 13.11
CA GLY A 741 -29.94 -0.56 12.41
C GLY A 741 -31.23 -0.26 13.18
N HIS A 742 -31.36 -0.71 14.43
CA HIS A 742 -32.55 -0.55 15.25
C HIS A 742 -32.21 -0.03 16.66
N LYS A 743 -33.22 0.47 17.38
CA LYS A 743 -33.08 0.98 18.75
C LYS A 743 -32.80 -0.17 19.72
N ILE A 744 -31.83 -0.02 20.61
CA ILE A 744 -31.49 -1.00 21.66
C ILE A 744 -31.66 -0.35 23.02
N ASN A 745 -32.43 -0.98 23.90
CA ASN A 745 -32.46 -0.62 25.32
C ASN A 745 -31.44 -1.50 26.07
N LEU A 746 -30.63 -0.87 26.91
CA LEU A 746 -29.55 -1.51 27.64
C LEU A 746 -29.56 -1.06 29.11
N LYS A 747 -29.35 -2.02 30.01
CA LYS A 747 -29.31 -1.83 31.46
C LYS A 747 -27.90 -2.14 31.96
N LEU A 748 -27.28 -1.19 32.65
CA LEU A 748 -25.99 -1.39 33.31
C LEU A 748 -26.23 -2.00 34.70
N LYS A 749 -25.71 -3.21 34.95
CA LYS A 749 -26.00 -3.98 36.17
C LYS A 749 -24.96 -3.81 37.26
N LYS A 750 -23.67 -3.92 36.89
CA LYS A 750 -22.56 -3.85 37.85
C LYS A 750 -21.24 -3.50 37.18
N ALA A 751 -20.29 -3.05 37.98
CA ALA A 751 -18.87 -3.07 37.68
C ALA A 751 -18.11 -3.93 38.69
N GLU A 752 -17.15 -4.70 38.21
CA GLU A 752 -16.12 -5.33 39.03
C GLU A 752 -14.83 -4.53 38.87
N VAL A 753 -14.32 -3.99 39.97
CA VAL A 753 -13.16 -3.11 40.00
C VAL A 753 -12.06 -3.80 40.78
N THR A 754 -10.91 -4.00 40.14
CA THR A 754 -9.72 -4.57 40.78
C THR A 754 -8.70 -3.46 40.99
N GLY A 755 -8.34 -3.20 42.25
CA GLY A 755 -7.33 -2.23 42.65
C GLY A 755 -6.25 -2.85 43.54
N PRO A 756 -5.31 -2.03 44.06
CA PRO A 756 -4.26 -2.50 44.96
C PRO A 756 -4.79 -3.17 46.24
N THR A 757 -5.98 -2.76 46.68
CA THR A 757 -6.63 -3.26 47.91
C THR A 757 -7.54 -4.48 47.66
N GLY A 758 -7.52 -5.04 46.45
CA GLY A 758 -8.34 -6.20 46.05
C GLY A 758 -9.50 -5.87 45.11
N LYS A 759 -10.41 -6.83 44.96
CA LYS A 759 -11.57 -6.77 44.05
C LYS A 759 -12.80 -6.21 44.78
N LYS A 760 -13.50 -5.25 44.17
CA LYS A 760 -14.76 -4.66 44.65
C LYS A 760 -15.85 -4.78 43.58
N ILE A 761 -17.08 -5.08 43.99
CA ILE A 761 -18.25 -5.08 43.10
C ILE A 761 -19.10 -3.84 43.40
N VAL A 762 -19.48 -3.11 42.36
CA VAL A 762 -20.31 -1.90 42.44
C VAL A 762 -21.59 -2.13 41.63
N PRO A 763 -22.78 -2.18 42.25
CA PRO A 763 -24.04 -2.36 41.53
C PRO A 763 -24.49 -1.05 40.85
N TYR A 764 -25.22 -1.20 39.75
CA TYR A 764 -25.83 -0.12 38.97
C TYR A 764 -27.26 -0.47 38.57
N GLN A 765 -28.07 0.56 38.32
CA GLN A 765 -29.44 0.45 37.82
C GLN A 765 -29.69 1.40 36.63
N ASP A 766 -28.62 1.90 36.00
CA ASP A 766 -28.75 2.80 34.86
C ASP A 766 -29.40 2.07 33.69
N GLU A 767 -30.41 2.71 33.09
CA GLU A 767 -31.05 2.25 31.85
C GLU A 767 -30.91 3.31 30.79
N PHE A 768 -30.65 2.89 29.56
CA PHE A 768 -30.50 3.80 28.44
C PHE A 768 -31.02 3.16 27.17
N ALA A 769 -31.57 4.03 26.32
CA ALA A 769 -32.11 3.70 25.02
C ALA A 769 -31.20 4.29 23.95
N LEU A 770 -30.59 3.43 23.12
CA LEU A 770 -29.63 3.81 22.09
C LEU A 770 -30.28 3.73 20.73
N THR A 771 -30.33 4.86 20.02
CA THR A 771 -30.76 4.92 18.62
C THR A 771 -29.69 4.34 17.67
N PRO A 772 -30.03 3.95 16.43
CA PRO A 772 -29.06 3.38 15.48
C PRO A 772 -27.86 4.29 15.23
N GLY A 773 -26.64 3.77 15.44
CA GLY A 773 -25.38 4.52 15.32
C GLY A 773 -25.06 5.44 16.50
N GLU A 774 -25.88 5.43 17.56
CA GLU A 774 -25.63 6.28 18.73
C GLU A 774 -24.42 5.79 19.52
N VAL A 775 -23.54 6.74 19.86
CA VAL A 775 -22.43 6.53 20.79
C VAL A 775 -22.76 7.21 22.12
N LYS A 776 -23.08 6.41 23.13
CA LYS A 776 -23.35 6.85 24.50
C LYS A 776 -22.08 6.75 25.35
N ILE A 777 -21.90 7.74 26.21
CA ILE A 777 -20.82 7.78 27.18
C ILE A 777 -21.46 7.74 28.57
N VAL A 778 -21.04 6.78 29.37
CA VAL A 778 -21.48 6.62 30.75
C VAL A 778 -20.27 6.84 31.65
N GLU A 779 -20.30 7.92 32.41
CA GLU A 779 -19.21 8.26 33.33
C GLU A 779 -19.49 7.63 34.70
N LYS A 780 -18.49 6.95 35.28
CA LYS A 780 -18.58 6.33 36.59
C LYS A 780 -17.37 6.66 37.45
N THR A 781 -17.65 6.91 38.73
CA THR A 781 -16.61 7.17 39.74
C THR A 781 -16.04 5.83 40.21
N LEU A 782 -14.93 5.40 39.62
CA LEU A 782 -14.29 4.12 39.89
C LEU A 782 -12.78 4.30 40.07
N ASN A 783 -12.25 3.78 41.17
CA ASN A 783 -10.82 3.78 41.49
C ASN A 783 -10.31 2.35 41.39
N GLY A 784 -9.71 1.99 40.27
CA GLY A 784 -9.13 0.67 40.07
C GLY A 784 -8.14 0.64 38.91
N ASN A 785 -7.29 -0.38 38.92
CA ASN A 785 -6.39 -0.65 37.81
C ASN A 785 -7.12 -1.43 36.72
N SER A 786 -8.07 -2.29 37.06
CA SER A 786 -8.88 -2.99 36.06
C SER A 786 -10.36 -2.85 36.37
N VAL A 787 -11.18 -2.69 35.34
CA VAL A 787 -12.63 -2.54 35.45
C VAL A 787 -13.31 -3.49 34.49
N ALA A 788 -14.36 -4.17 34.94
CA ALA A 788 -15.25 -4.98 34.10
C ALA A 788 -16.71 -4.57 34.34
N PHE A 789 -17.41 -4.11 33.31
CA PHE A 789 -18.84 -3.79 33.38
C PHE A 789 -19.69 -4.93 32.83
N THR A 790 -20.82 -5.20 33.48
CA THR A 790 -21.85 -6.13 33.01
C THR A 790 -23.11 -5.35 32.64
N MET A 791 -23.64 -5.59 31.44
CA MET A 791 -24.84 -4.94 30.91
C MET A 791 -25.80 -5.98 30.31
N GLU A 792 -27.09 -5.66 30.27
CA GLU A 792 -28.13 -6.53 29.72
C GLU A 792 -29.06 -5.76 28.80
N THR A 793 -29.43 -6.34 27.65
CA THR A 793 -30.47 -5.78 26.78
C THR A 793 -31.86 -6.30 27.15
N ASP A 794 -32.92 -5.65 26.66
CA ASP A 794 -34.30 -6.11 26.84
C ASP A 794 -34.56 -7.53 26.31
N GLY A 795 -33.79 -7.98 25.31
CA GLY A 795 -33.80 -9.36 24.80
C GLY A 795 -33.01 -10.36 25.67
N SER A 796 -32.68 -9.99 26.91
CA SER A 796 -31.92 -10.78 27.88
C SER A 796 -30.50 -11.19 27.44
N ARG A 797 -29.89 -10.48 26.48
CA ARG A 797 -28.47 -10.69 26.14
C ARG A 797 -27.59 -9.97 27.15
N THR A 798 -26.66 -10.70 27.75
CA THR A 798 -25.67 -10.14 28.68
C THR A 798 -24.35 -9.84 27.96
N TYR A 799 -23.82 -8.65 28.19
CA TYR A 799 -22.51 -8.20 27.69
C TYR A 799 -21.59 -7.92 28.87
N THR A 800 -20.34 -8.38 28.77
CA THR A 800 -19.27 -8.03 29.70
C THR A 800 -18.13 -7.39 28.93
N VAL A 801 -17.73 -6.19 29.36
CA VAL A 801 -16.56 -5.48 28.82
C VAL A 801 -15.56 -5.23 29.93
N SER A 802 -14.30 -5.53 29.70
CA SER A 802 -13.23 -5.30 30.67
C SER A 802 -12.00 -4.65 30.04
N ALA A 803 -11.27 -3.88 30.85
CA ALA A 803 -10.01 -3.27 30.45
C ALA A 803 -9.06 -3.12 31.65
N ASP A 804 -7.76 -3.21 31.35
CA ASP A 804 -6.71 -2.70 32.23
C ASP A 804 -6.51 -1.20 31.95
N LEU A 805 -6.71 -0.40 32.99
CA LEU A 805 -6.71 1.05 33.03
C LEU A 805 -5.63 1.57 33.99
N LYS A 806 -4.60 0.76 34.31
CA LYS A 806 -3.45 1.19 35.10
C LYS A 806 -2.72 2.35 34.40
N PRO A 807 -2.63 3.54 35.01
CA PRO A 807 -1.93 4.66 34.41
C PRO A 807 -0.42 4.58 34.65
N ILE A 808 0.33 5.23 33.77
CA ILE A 808 1.73 5.60 33.99
C ILE A 808 1.74 6.94 34.71
N LEU A 809 2.43 6.98 35.86
CA LEU A 809 2.44 8.15 36.72
C LEU A 809 3.48 9.18 36.23
N VAL A 810 3.09 10.45 36.24
CA VAL A 810 3.92 11.59 35.83
C VAL A 810 4.18 12.45 37.07
N PRO A 811 5.38 12.36 37.69
CA PRO A 811 5.68 13.07 38.92
C PRO A 811 5.84 14.58 38.71
N ARG A 812 5.61 15.33 39.79
CA ARG A 812 5.93 16.77 39.83
C ARG A 812 7.42 16.99 40.10
N VAL A 813 8.07 17.75 39.23
CA VAL A 813 9.54 17.95 39.19
C VAL A 813 9.90 19.39 38.82
N ASN A 814 11.00 19.91 39.35
CA ASN A 814 11.46 21.26 38.99
C ASN A 814 12.42 21.28 37.79
N ASN A 815 13.10 20.17 37.51
CA ASN A 815 14.14 20.05 36.49
C ASN A 815 14.36 18.58 36.09
N PHE A 816 15.27 18.34 35.14
CA PHE A 816 15.58 16.98 34.64
C PHE A 816 16.29 16.10 35.68
N ASP A 817 17.08 16.67 36.60
CA ASP A 817 17.77 15.89 37.64
C ASP A 817 16.78 15.33 38.67
N GLU A 818 15.73 16.09 39.00
CA GLU A 818 14.62 15.58 39.80
C GLU A 818 13.80 14.53 39.04
N LEU A 819 13.62 14.71 37.72
CA LEU A 819 12.91 13.74 36.88
C LEU A 819 13.59 12.38 36.89
N GLU A 820 14.91 12.34 36.71
CA GLU A 820 15.70 11.11 36.71
C GLU A 820 15.63 10.35 38.05
N LYS A 821 15.37 11.04 39.16
CA LYS A 821 15.27 10.44 40.50
C LYS A 821 13.86 9.96 40.84
N LYS A 822 12.83 10.64 40.34
CA LYS A 822 11.42 10.43 40.76
C LYS A 822 10.61 9.59 39.77
N ALA A 823 10.86 9.72 38.46
CA ALA A 823 10.08 9.00 37.46
C ALA A 823 10.60 7.57 37.27
N VAL A 824 9.69 6.69 36.84
CA VAL A 824 10.02 5.34 36.40
C VAL A 824 10.17 5.34 34.87
N PRO A 825 11.36 5.09 34.32
CA PRO A 825 11.55 5.05 32.88
C PRO A 825 10.69 3.98 32.21
N GLN A 826 10.03 4.35 31.12
CA GLN A 826 9.31 3.45 30.23
C GLN A 826 10.30 2.90 29.19
N LEU A 827 10.34 1.58 29.03
CA LEU A 827 11.35 0.91 28.21
C LEU A 827 10.89 0.64 26.78
N LEU A 828 11.80 0.85 25.84
CA LEU A 828 11.72 0.51 24.42
C LEU A 828 12.82 -0.54 24.16
N ASN A 829 12.60 -1.76 24.63
CA ASN A 829 13.57 -2.86 24.61
C ASN A 829 12.94 -4.25 24.32
N ASP A 830 11.69 -4.28 23.86
CA ASP A 830 10.99 -5.50 23.42
C ASP A 830 10.69 -5.39 21.92
N PRO A 831 11.68 -5.65 21.06
CA PRO A 831 11.58 -5.36 19.64
C PRO A 831 10.51 -6.19 18.93
N ILE A 832 10.17 -7.38 19.44
CA ILE A 832 9.10 -8.22 18.89
C ILE A 832 7.74 -7.49 18.97
N ARG A 833 7.51 -6.75 20.05
CA ARG A 833 6.27 -5.99 20.25
C ARG A 833 6.34 -4.56 19.75
N GLN A 834 7.53 -3.96 19.76
CA GLN A 834 7.71 -2.52 19.59
C GLN A 834 8.19 -2.14 18.18
N ILE A 835 8.66 -3.09 17.37
CA ILE A 835 9.07 -2.85 15.99
C ILE A 835 8.02 -3.45 15.03
N PRO A 836 7.28 -2.62 14.29
CA PRO A 836 6.41 -3.11 13.21
C PRO A 836 7.24 -3.82 12.13
N GLY A 837 6.87 -5.06 11.80
CA GLY A 837 7.62 -5.86 10.82
C GLY A 837 9.00 -6.34 11.34
N TYR A 838 9.14 -6.53 12.65
CA TYR A 838 10.36 -7.01 13.30
C TYR A 838 11.07 -8.16 12.55
N ASP A 839 10.34 -9.21 12.18
CA ASP A 839 10.92 -10.37 11.51
C ASP A 839 11.54 -10.00 10.15
N ASP A 840 10.87 -9.15 9.37
CA ASP A 840 11.38 -8.68 8.07
C ASP A 840 12.62 -7.79 8.25
N LEU A 841 12.58 -6.84 9.18
CA LEU A 841 13.70 -5.93 9.45
C LEU A 841 14.94 -6.67 9.94
N LYS A 842 14.74 -7.69 10.80
CA LYS A 842 15.81 -8.57 11.28
C LYS A 842 16.37 -9.45 10.18
N VAL A 843 15.51 -10.05 9.33
CA VAL A 843 15.93 -10.88 8.19
C VAL A 843 16.75 -10.07 7.19
N HIS A 844 16.42 -8.79 7.01
CA HIS A 844 17.13 -7.88 6.11
C HIS A 844 18.31 -7.14 6.75
N GLY A 845 18.59 -7.37 8.04
CA GLY A 845 19.68 -6.72 8.76
C GLY A 845 19.52 -5.20 8.87
N VAL A 846 18.28 -4.71 8.79
CA VAL A 846 17.92 -3.29 9.03
C VAL A 846 17.82 -3.02 10.53
N TYR A 847 17.50 -4.04 11.33
CA TYR A 847 17.57 -4.01 12.78
C TYR A 847 18.40 -5.20 13.26
N THR A 848 19.48 -4.94 14.00
CA THR A 848 20.43 -5.99 14.41
C THR A 848 20.37 -6.34 15.90
N GLY A 849 19.62 -5.58 16.70
CA GLY A 849 19.38 -5.88 18.11
C GLY A 849 19.24 -4.63 18.98
N LEU A 850 19.20 -4.82 20.29
CA LEU A 850 19.01 -3.71 21.24
C LEU A 850 20.15 -2.69 21.24
N ASP A 851 21.34 -3.09 20.77
CA ASP A 851 22.48 -2.18 20.63
C ASP A 851 22.38 -1.26 19.40
N ASP A 852 21.53 -1.64 18.45
CA ASP A 852 21.30 -0.98 17.16
C ASP A 852 20.09 -0.05 17.23
N CYS A 853 18.98 -0.45 17.86
CA CYS A 853 17.97 0.51 18.29
C CYS A 853 17.27 0.05 19.58
N SER A 854 17.41 0.82 20.65
CA SER A 854 16.58 0.67 21.85
C SER A 854 16.51 1.98 22.61
N GLY A 855 15.65 2.06 23.63
CA GLY A 855 15.65 3.25 24.46
C GLY A 855 14.80 3.19 25.70
N SER A 856 14.68 4.35 26.32
CA SER A 856 13.74 4.59 27.40
C SER A 856 13.30 6.05 27.39
N PHE A 857 12.14 6.33 27.96
CA PHE A 857 11.70 7.69 28.18
C PHE A 857 10.99 7.86 29.52
N GLN A 858 10.92 9.10 29.97
CA GLN A 858 10.23 9.49 31.19
C GLN A 858 9.64 10.90 31.06
N LEU A 859 8.53 11.11 31.76
CA LEU A 859 7.80 12.38 31.79
C LEU A 859 7.78 12.95 33.20
N GLY A 860 7.82 14.27 33.31
CA GLY A 860 7.56 15.00 34.56
C GLY A 860 6.88 16.33 34.27
N TYR A 861 6.35 16.99 35.29
CA TYR A 861 5.65 18.26 35.11
C TYR A 861 5.87 19.25 36.26
N ASN A 862 5.63 20.54 36.00
CA ASN A 862 5.39 21.56 37.03
C ASN A 862 4.32 22.55 36.56
N GLU A 863 4.25 23.75 37.15
CA GLU A 863 3.26 24.77 36.76
C GLU A 863 3.49 25.35 35.36
N LYS A 864 4.70 25.22 34.80
CA LYS A 864 5.10 25.88 33.55
C LYS A 864 5.37 24.91 32.40
N PHE A 865 5.90 23.73 32.70
CA PHE A 865 6.45 22.83 31.69
C PHE A 865 5.99 21.39 31.86
N LEU A 866 5.82 20.72 30.72
CA LEU A 866 5.92 19.27 30.61
C LEU A 866 7.35 18.92 30.18
N TYR A 867 8.02 18.08 30.96
CA TYR A 867 9.37 17.60 30.71
C TYR A 867 9.32 16.22 30.07
N LEU A 868 10.11 16.01 29.01
CA LEU A 868 10.34 14.72 28.38
C LEU A 868 11.84 14.48 28.31
N GLU A 869 12.29 13.38 28.91
CA GLU A 869 13.64 12.86 28.72
C GLU A 869 13.56 11.54 27.96
N VAL A 870 14.37 11.38 26.91
CA VAL A 870 14.49 10.13 26.13
C VAL A 870 15.96 9.78 26.01
N ARG A 871 16.28 8.50 26.21
CA ARG A 871 17.62 7.95 26.01
C ARG A 871 17.51 6.88 24.94
N VAL A 872 18.15 7.11 23.81
CA VAL A 872 18.17 6.18 22.67
C VAL A 872 19.56 5.58 22.58
N LYS A 873 19.65 4.25 22.60
CA LYS A 873 20.85 3.52 22.22
C LYS A 873 20.73 3.17 20.74
N ASP A 874 21.71 3.61 19.97
CA ASP A 874 21.73 3.52 18.51
C ASP A 874 23.20 3.48 18.08
N ASP A 875 23.61 2.56 17.22
CA ASP A 875 25.00 2.38 16.83
C ASP A 875 25.47 3.38 15.76
N ILE A 876 24.57 3.81 14.86
CA ILE A 876 24.81 4.78 13.78
C ILE A 876 23.76 5.91 13.78
N HIS A 877 24.13 7.05 14.35
CA HIS A 877 23.27 8.23 14.34
C HIS A 877 23.45 9.09 13.06
N LEU A 878 22.49 9.03 12.14
CA LEU A 878 22.42 9.70 10.85
C LEU A 878 21.13 10.53 10.64
N ASN A 879 21.23 11.83 10.93
CA ASN A 879 20.21 12.81 10.52
C ASN A 879 20.82 14.00 9.76
N ASP A 880 21.04 13.81 8.46
CA ASP A 880 21.57 14.82 7.53
C ASP A 880 20.49 15.72 6.89
N ASN A 881 19.23 15.48 7.24
CA ASN A 881 18.07 16.17 6.68
C ASN A 881 17.93 17.61 7.21
N PRO A 882 17.35 18.53 6.40
CA PRO A 882 16.94 19.85 6.90
C PRO A 882 15.79 19.71 7.93
N SER A 883 15.55 20.77 8.71
CA SER A 883 14.57 20.76 9.80
C SER A 883 13.16 20.30 9.39
N ALA A 884 12.71 20.69 8.19
CA ALA A 884 11.41 20.30 7.64
C ALA A 884 11.29 18.80 7.29
N ARG A 885 12.38 18.03 7.37
CA ARG A 885 12.45 16.60 7.04
C ARG A 885 13.20 15.77 8.09
N ILE A 886 13.25 16.24 9.34
CA ILE A 886 13.94 15.54 10.44
C ILE A 886 13.46 14.10 10.61
N PHE A 887 12.16 13.86 10.37
CA PHE A 887 11.52 12.54 10.46
C PHE A 887 12.12 11.49 9.50
N ASN A 888 12.96 11.90 8.54
CA ASN A 888 13.57 11.03 7.53
C ASN A 888 15.00 10.59 7.92
N GLY A 889 15.30 10.56 9.21
CA GLY A 889 16.57 10.14 9.81
C GLY A 889 16.41 9.92 11.31
N ASP A 890 17.51 9.72 12.02
CA ASP A 890 17.45 9.41 13.46
C ASP A 890 16.85 10.56 14.26
N CYS A 891 15.72 10.28 14.89
CA CYS A 891 14.97 11.25 15.66
C CYS A 891 13.94 10.55 16.54
N ILE A 892 13.27 11.33 17.38
CA ILE A 892 12.08 10.89 18.09
C ILE A 892 10.86 11.63 17.55
N GLN A 893 9.72 10.95 17.53
CA GLN A 893 8.42 11.57 17.31
C GLN A 893 7.49 11.18 18.45
N PHE A 894 6.70 12.12 18.94
CA PHE A 894 5.76 11.89 20.03
C PHE A 894 4.51 12.72 19.86
N ALA A 895 3.44 12.27 20.48
CA ALA A 895 2.14 12.88 20.35
C ALA A 895 1.39 12.91 21.68
N ILE A 896 0.50 13.88 21.81
CA ILE A 896 -0.28 14.15 23.02
C ILE A 896 -1.75 14.27 22.62
N ASP A 897 -2.62 13.54 23.31
CA ASP A 897 -4.08 13.73 23.33
C ASP A 897 -4.45 14.33 24.70
N PRO A 898 -4.54 15.68 24.80
CA PRO A 898 -4.75 16.35 26.07
C PRO A 898 -6.07 16.05 26.75
N LYS A 899 -7.15 15.90 25.96
CA LYS A 899 -8.50 15.62 26.50
C LYS A 899 -8.77 14.15 26.68
N ARG A 900 -7.92 13.29 26.10
CA ARG A 900 -8.08 11.84 26.12
C ARG A 900 -9.43 11.43 25.55
N ASP A 901 -9.78 12.03 24.41
CA ASP A 901 -11.11 11.90 23.82
C ASP A 901 -11.09 11.07 22.52
N ALA A 902 -9.92 10.60 22.11
CA ALA A 902 -9.72 9.89 20.84
C ALA A 902 -10.51 8.57 20.74
N LYS A 903 -10.65 7.79 21.81
CA LYS A 903 -11.47 6.57 21.81
C LYS A 903 -12.95 6.86 21.54
N MET A 904 -13.48 7.90 22.18
CA MET A 904 -14.85 8.37 21.95
C MET A 904 -15.02 8.81 20.50
N ARG A 905 -14.06 9.58 19.97
CA ARG A 905 -14.05 10.04 18.58
C ARG A 905 -14.01 8.87 17.61
N LEU A 906 -13.13 7.89 17.83
CA LEU A 906 -13.02 6.66 17.03
C LEU A 906 -14.34 5.90 16.96
N MET A 907 -15.03 5.76 18.10
CA MET A 907 -16.34 5.11 18.16
C MET A 907 -17.41 5.86 17.36
N ARG A 908 -17.30 7.19 17.27
CA ARG A 908 -18.13 8.05 16.42
C ARG A 908 -17.66 8.12 14.96
N GLY A 909 -16.69 7.31 14.57
CA GLY A 909 -16.14 7.26 13.21
C GLY A 909 -15.12 8.35 12.90
N PHE A 910 -14.58 9.05 13.89
CA PHE A 910 -13.48 10.02 13.73
C PHE A 910 -12.13 9.35 13.94
N LEU A 911 -11.33 9.22 12.87
CA LEU A 911 -9.98 8.66 12.88
C LEU A 911 -8.93 9.78 12.97
N GLY A 912 -7.78 9.48 13.56
CA GLY A 912 -6.62 10.38 13.61
C GLY A 912 -6.74 11.54 14.59
N TYR A 913 -5.88 12.53 14.39
CA TYR A 913 -5.77 13.69 15.27
C TYR A 913 -7.00 14.61 15.23
N SER A 914 -7.40 15.12 16.39
CA SER A 914 -8.40 16.19 16.55
C SER A 914 -7.76 17.57 16.60
N ASN A 915 -8.63 18.55 16.77
CA ASN A 915 -8.33 19.97 16.92
C ASN A 915 -7.68 20.33 18.27
N ASP A 916 -7.42 19.36 19.13
CA ASP A 916 -6.74 19.55 20.42
C ASP A 916 -5.49 18.66 20.58
N ASP A 917 -5.23 17.78 19.62
CA ASP A 917 -4.08 16.88 19.66
C ASP A 917 -2.79 17.57 19.20
N PHE A 918 -1.67 17.00 19.63
CA PHE A 918 -0.33 17.46 19.25
C PHE A 918 0.52 16.34 18.67
N ASN A 919 1.36 16.67 17.70
CA ASN A 919 2.41 15.79 17.18
C ASN A 919 3.70 16.58 16.99
N PHE A 920 4.77 16.10 17.60
CA PHE A 920 6.10 16.71 17.59
C PHE A 920 7.14 15.73 17.08
N VAL A 921 8.13 16.24 16.35
CA VAL A 921 9.34 15.50 15.96
C VAL A 921 10.55 16.28 16.45
N SER A 922 11.50 15.60 17.08
CA SER A 922 12.73 16.19 17.62
C SER A 922 13.96 15.38 17.23
N GLY A 923 15.02 16.03 16.78
CA GLY A 923 16.23 15.37 16.28
C GLY A 923 17.41 16.30 16.06
N LEU A 924 18.57 15.74 15.72
CA LEU A 924 19.78 16.48 15.36
C LEU A 924 19.80 16.84 13.86
N ALA A 925 18.98 17.80 13.44
CA ALA A 925 18.92 18.26 12.04
C ALA A 925 20.27 18.85 11.59
N ARG A 926 21.02 18.14 10.74
CA ARG A 926 22.39 18.52 10.36
C ARG A 926 23.26 18.85 11.58
N LYS A 927 23.18 17.99 12.60
CA LYS A 927 23.91 18.10 13.89
C LYS A 927 23.45 19.26 14.79
N LYS A 928 22.32 19.92 14.51
CA LYS A 928 21.74 20.95 15.38
C LYS A 928 20.47 20.42 16.04
N PRO A 929 20.29 20.62 17.36
CA PRO A 929 19.07 20.22 18.03
C PRO A 929 17.89 21.02 17.47
N TYR A 930 16.81 20.32 17.14
CA TYR A 930 15.62 20.92 16.58
C TYR A 930 14.37 20.15 16.99
N ILE A 931 13.28 20.87 17.19
CA ILE A 931 11.94 20.30 17.39
C ILE A 931 10.91 21.03 16.52
N GLN A 932 10.07 20.25 15.84
CA GLN A 932 9.00 20.71 14.97
C GLN A 932 7.66 20.20 15.48
N CYS A 933 6.64 21.06 15.43
CA CYS A 933 5.25 20.68 15.60
C CYS A 933 4.58 20.48 14.22
N TYR A 934 4.00 19.29 13.99
CA TYR A 934 3.30 18.93 12.76
C TYR A 934 1.78 18.90 12.93
N VAL A 935 1.30 18.69 14.15
CA VAL A 935 -0.11 18.83 14.53
C VAL A 935 -0.17 19.62 15.82
N ALA A 936 -1.06 20.60 15.87
CA ALA A 936 -1.29 21.46 17.02
C ALA A 936 -2.78 21.74 17.18
N SER A 937 -3.17 22.01 18.43
CA SER A 937 -4.53 22.43 18.76
C SER A 937 -4.92 23.71 18.03
N VAL A 938 -6.21 23.92 17.79
CA VAL A 938 -6.72 25.10 17.07
C VAL A 938 -6.27 26.39 17.75
N GLU A 939 -6.19 26.39 19.08
CA GLU A 939 -5.78 27.53 19.90
C GLU A 939 -4.31 27.92 19.71
N THR A 940 -3.41 26.94 19.53
CA THR A 940 -1.96 27.21 19.42
C THR A 940 -1.41 26.95 18.02
N ARG A 941 -2.24 26.51 17.07
CA ARG A 941 -1.86 26.19 15.68
C ARG A 941 -1.14 27.33 14.99
N ALA A 942 -1.63 28.56 15.11
CA ALA A 942 -1.00 29.72 14.49
C ALA A 942 0.42 30.01 15.05
N LYS A 943 0.66 29.62 16.31
CA LYS A 943 1.96 29.76 16.99
C LYS A 943 2.92 28.62 16.61
N LEU A 944 2.43 27.39 16.51
CA LEU A 944 3.27 26.18 16.46
C LEU A 944 3.41 25.54 15.06
N LEU A 945 2.35 25.53 14.25
CA LEU A 945 2.31 24.70 13.05
C LEU A 945 3.25 25.23 11.96
N GLY A 946 4.16 24.37 11.48
CA GLY A 946 5.12 24.70 10.42
C GLY A 946 6.19 25.72 10.82
N LYS A 947 6.31 26.04 12.11
CA LYS A 947 7.29 26.98 12.67
C LYS A 947 8.28 26.24 13.59
N PRO A 948 9.54 26.67 13.70
CA PRO A 948 10.45 26.19 14.73
C PRO A 948 9.83 26.41 16.12
N TYR A 949 9.90 25.41 16.99
CA TYR A 949 9.42 25.59 18.36
C TYR A 949 10.29 26.61 19.11
N HIS A 950 9.65 27.42 19.94
CA HIS A 950 10.30 28.56 20.58
C HIS A 950 11.29 28.17 21.71
N LEU A 951 11.21 26.94 22.23
CA LEU A 951 12.17 26.38 23.18
C LEU A 951 13.07 25.36 22.46
N THR A 952 14.36 25.65 22.38
CA THR A 952 15.33 24.72 21.78
C THR A 952 15.53 23.51 22.68
N PRO A 953 15.46 22.27 22.16
CA PRO A 953 15.69 21.07 22.95
C PRO A 953 17.19 20.89 23.23
N GLU A 954 17.52 20.22 24.33
CA GLU A 954 18.88 19.74 24.60
C GLU A 954 19.00 18.32 24.03
N ILE A 955 19.76 18.15 22.95
CA ILE A 955 19.99 16.85 22.32
C ILE A 955 21.49 16.60 22.24
N ILE A 956 21.96 15.58 22.97
CA ILE A 956 23.38 15.28 23.14
C ILE A 956 23.62 13.83 22.71
N ARG A 957 24.55 13.64 21.76
CA ARG A 957 25.02 12.32 21.34
C ARG A 957 26.36 12.01 22.02
N ASP A 958 26.41 10.91 22.76
CA ASP A 958 27.64 10.30 23.25
C ASP A 958 28.05 9.18 22.29
N GLU A 959 29.06 9.44 21.45
CA GLU A 959 29.55 8.47 20.47
C GLU A 959 30.32 7.29 21.09
N GLN A 960 30.84 7.44 22.31
CA GLN A 960 31.54 6.33 22.98
C GLN A 960 30.54 5.33 23.54
N LYS A 961 29.46 5.83 24.17
CA LYS A 961 28.40 4.99 24.73
C LYS A 961 27.33 4.62 23.71
N LYS A 962 27.33 5.27 22.54
CA LYS A 962 26.30 5.10 21.50
C LYS A 962 24.91 5.45 22.00
N ILE A 963 24.83 6.52 22.79
CA ILE A 963 23.59 6.99 23.41
C ILE A 963 23.30 8.42 22.95
N THR A 964 22.06 8.65 22.50
CA THR A 964 21.51 9.97 22.22
C THR A 964 20.52 10.33 23.33
N LEU A 965 20.84 11.37 24.10
CA LEU A 965 19.99 11.94 25.13
C LEU A 965 19.17 13.09 24.55
N TYR A 966 17.85 13.03 24.70
CA TYR A 966 16.91 14.09 24.37
C TYR A 966 16.31 14.63 25.67
N ARG A 967 16.43 15.92 25.89
CA ARG A 967 15.85 16.65 27.01
C ARG A 967 15.00 17.81 26.47
N ILE A 968 13.69 17.63 26.52
CA ILE A 968 12.70 18.51 25.91
C ILE A 968 11.82 19.11 27.00
N ARG A 969 11.63 20.43 26.93
CA ARG A 969 10.67 21.17 27.77
C ARG A 969 9.60 21.76 26.85
N LEU A 970 8.35 21.43 27.11
CA LEU A 970 7.19 21.97 26.40
C LEU A 970 6.47 22.92 27.35
N ALA A 971 6.27 24.18 26.93
CA ALA A 971 5.49 25.13 27.70
C ALA A 971 4.03 24.65 27.77
N LEU A 972 3.44 24.59 28.96
CA LEU A 972 2.05 24.14 29.11
C LEU A 972 1.06 25.08 28.39
N ASP A 973 1.38 26.36 28.29
CA ASP A 973 0.60 27.35 27.51
C ASP A 973 0.59 27.05 26.00
N ASP A 974 1.55 26.26 25.49
CA ASP A 974 1.56 25.78 24.11
C ASP A 974 0.74 24.51 23.92
N LEU A 975 0.50 23.77 25.00
CA LEU A 975 -0.18 22.48 25.00
C LEU A 975 -1.66 22.59 25.36
N VAL A 976 -2.25 23.80 25.32
CA VAL A 976 -3.69 24.00 25.57
C VAL A 976 -4.50 23.06 24.66
N PRO A 977 -5.42 22.25 25.21
CA PRO A 977 -6.06 22.40 26.52
C PRO A 977 -5.50 21.54 27.66
N LEU A 978 -4.29 20.99 27.55
CA LEU A 978 -3.63 20.23 28.61
C LEU A 978 -3.46 21.10 29.87
N LYS A 979 -4.10 20.69 30.97
CA LYS A 979 -4.00 21.37 32.27
C LYS A 979 -3.57 20.36 33.33
N PRO A 980 -2.29 20.35 33.74
CA PRO A 980 -1.82 19.45 34.78
C PRO A 980 -2.54 19.75 36.09
N ARG A 981 -3.22 18.72 36.60
CA ARG A 981 -3.85 18.70 37.93
C ARG A 981 -3.63 17.33 38.51
N LYS A 982 -3.40 17.24 39.82
CA LYS A 982 -3.27 15.96 40.51
C LYS A 982 -4.42 15.02 40.14
N GLY A 983 -4.08 13.82 39.68
CA GLY A 983 -5.02 12.79 39.22
C GLY A 983 -5.63 13.03 37.84
N GLY A 984 -5.31 14.12 37.13
CA GLY A 984 -5.72 14.33 35.74
C GLY A 984 -5.00 13.37 34.80
N CYS A 985 -5.69 12.88 33.77
CA CYS A 985 -5.12 11.98 32.77
C CYS A 985 -5.03 12.64 31.39
N PHE A 986 -4.09 12.16 30.58
CA PHE A 986 -3.94 12.51 29.16
C PHE A 986 -3.41 11.29 28.39
N GLY A 987 -3.53 11.32 27.06
CA GLY A 987 -2.90 10.34 26.17
C GLY A 987 -1.51 10.79 25.74
N PHE A 988 -0.53 9.89 25.78
CA PHE A 988 0.82 10.15 25.25
C PHE A 988 1.39 8.89 24.63
N SER A 989 2.11 9.04 23.51
CA SER A 989 2.92 7.98 22.94
C SER A 989 4.15 8.57 22.25
N LEU A 990 5.16 7.72 22.07
CA LEU A 990 6.46 8.06 21.50
C LEU A 990 6.97 6.94 20.59
N ILE A 991 7.67 7.33 19.54
CA ILE A 991 8.43 6.46 18.65
C ILE A 991 9.86 6.99 18.49
N ILE A 992 10.78 6.06 18.30
CA ILE A 992 12.17 6.31 17.89
C ILE A 992 12.24 5.93 16.41
N PHE A 993 12.72 6.86 15.57
CA PHE A 993 13.14 6.56 14.21
C PHE A 993 14.63 6.27 14.22
N ASP A 994 14.97 5.23 13.48
CA ASP A 994 16.32 4.72 13.36
C ASP A 994 16.72 4.56 11.89
N ARG A 995 17.93 5.01 11.52
CA ARG A 995 18.42 5.05 10.13
C ARG A 995 19.94 4.93 10.04
N ASP A 996 20.41 3.69 9.92
CA ASP A 996 21.84 3.45 9.65
C ASP A 996 22.30 3.79 8.23
N THR A 997 21.38 3.80 7.27
CA THR A 997 21.69 3.98 5.85
C THR A 997 20.70 4.91 5.15
N PRO A 998 21.05 5.48 3.97
CA PRO A 998 20.16 6.40 3.27
C PRO A 998 18.74 5.87 3.00
N THR A 999 18.56 4.55 2.93
CA THR A 999 17.30 3.86 2.63
C THR A 999 16.77 2.97 3.77
N GLY A 1000 17.49 2.86 4.89
CA GLY A 1000 17.21 1.91 5.98
C GLY A 1000 16.43 2.51 7.16
N LEU A 1001 15.48 3.41 6.90
CA LEU A 1001 14.68 4.01 7.98
C LEU A 1001 13.69 2.99 8.53
N HIS A 1002 13.72 2.75 9.84
CA HIS A 1002 12.72 1.98 10.56
C HIS A 1002 12.30 2.69 11.87
N GLN A 1003 11.39 2.08 12.64
CA GLN A 1003 10.88 2.67 13.87
C GLN A 1003 10.69 1.65 14.98
N MET A 1004 10.93 2.11 16.22
CA MET A 1004 10.54 1.41 17.45
C MET A 1004 9.52 2.26 18.21
N SER A 1005 8.39 1.67 18.60
CA SER A 1005 7.22 2.37 19.13
C SER A 1005 6.89 1.95 20.55
N PHE A 1006 6.62 2.92 21.42
CA PHE A 1006 6.15 2.63 22.79
C PHE A 1006 4.72 2.10 22.76
N SER A 1007 3.90 2.75 21.95
CA SER A 1007 2.59 2.27 21.53
C SER A 1007 2.31 2.77 20.12
N GLU A 1008 1.39 2.11 19.43
CA GLU A 1008 1.01 2.46 18.07
C GLU A 1008 0.31 3.83 17.97
N GLY A 1009 0.18 4.36 16.75
CA GLY A 1009 -0.67 5.53 16.46
C GLY A 1009 0.03 6.89 16.46
N VAL A 1010 1.34 6.97 16.66
CA VAL A 1010 2.12 8.23 16.59
C VAL A 1010 2.59 8.54 15.16
N SER A 1011 2.99 7.50 14.41
CA SER A 1011 3.25 7.54 12.98
C SER A 1011 2.13 6.81 12.22
N HIS A 1012 2.28 6.59 10.91
CA HIS A 1012 1.21 6.07 10.08
C HIS A 1012 0.75 4.64 10.46
N PRO A 1013 -0.58 4.41 10.66
CA PRO A 1013 -1.67 5.39 10.73
C PRO A 1013 -1.70 6.15 12.07
N PHE A 1014 -1.89 7.47 12.01
CA PHE A 1014 -2.08 8.30 13.21
C PHE A 1014 -3.36 7.88 13.92
N ASP A 1015 -3.27 7.43 15.17
CA ASP A 1015 -4.40 6.91 15.94
C ASP A 1015 -4.21 7.16 17.45
N PRO A 1016 -4.63 8.34 17.94
CA PRO A 1016 -4.48 8.69 19.35
C PRO A 1016 -5.31 7.82 20.30
N ALA A 1017 -6.30 7.07 19.79
CA ALA A 1017 -7.10 6.16 20.61
C ALA A 1017 -6.28 4.99 21.17
N LYS A 1018 -5.10 4.73 20.59
CA LYS A 1018 -4.15 3.72 21.05
C LYS A 1018 -3.18 4.23 22.14
N TYR A 1019 -3.22 5.52 22.47
CA TYR A 1019 -2.26 6.09 23.42
C TYR A 1019 -2.52 5.61 24.86
N PRO A 1020 -1.48 5.12 25.56
CA PRO A 1020 -1.56 4.75 26.97
C PRO A 1020 -2.05 5.88 27.86
N VAL A 1021 -2.51 5.51 29.07
CA VAL A 1021 -2.91 6.47 30.11
C VAL A 1021 -1.70 6.99 30.84
N PHE A 1022 -1.49 8.30 30.78
CA PHE A 1022 -0.59 9.01 31.69
C PHE A 1022 -1.42 9.81 32.70
N GLN A 1023 -1.00 9.81 33.97
CA GLN A 1023 -1.70 10.50 35.06
C GLN A 1023 -0.72 11.37 35.86
N PHE A 1024 -1.07 12.63 36.06
CA PHE A 1024 -0.30 13.53 36.93
C PHE A 1024 -0.43 13.13 38.41
N GLU A 1025 0.69 13.02 39.11
CA GLU A 1025 0.74 12.70 40.55
C GLU A 1025 0.37 13.84 41.49
#